data_AF-A0A520EZU5-F1
#
_entry.id   AF-A0A520EZU5-F1
#
_cell.length_a   1.000
_cell.length_b   1.000
_cell.length_c   1.000
_cell.angle_alpha   90.00
_cell.angle_beta   90.00
_cell.angle_gamma   90.00
#
_symmetry.space_group_name_H-M   'P 1'
#
loop_
_entity.id
_entity.type
_entity.pdbx_description
1 polymer ?
#
loop_
_entity_poly.entity_id
_entity_poly.type
_entity_poly.pdbx_seq_one_letter_code
_entity_poly.pdbx_strand_id
1 'polypeptide(L)'
;MIGRVSSWFTTLFTIISRWVDGFGPARILVWVSVAIVSLIASAETDRMLGRSLAEGNNWSIREVVGPGALGAKDAWADWTVASKESAQLRSVIGGLIAWHTLFEFAFFASGAVVLWRLIVRSTKLRGRAPDTFETGGSAKFALFAFVLAETFEGVLLVWGAHILQRPSVPVWEPWAVAIAATVKWIALVALALALVRDKQFRAALVRTAVRLTPALWIQRLSLVVVVIVVILTLLPLPGALDQIPDAQRRWVDSGGSGAIHGLLAAFSYGLLAIGLYFLGRRRTERAWEKWVECTSPTEPAEVFWWLMAPGVVAGLGLALLVSNHSQLIDRQNTAFFVVLPTTIAACSLAVRSIANSTGSAENHSRKSRTPPHPLLLAGAVVMLICAGWLGWDDRAYWWIVGIPIGALIVVSAIAAVRKNFGVLDLSADSGSPYEGRVRMTLATGDVLALSVLLAGAFGLVRAFTAPVVLAAVTDLIPGNPWSVVLLLLGWALVITVPAVAVRCIHGTRVVYFARWTKHASEQSQSPQHSADTPPRERTIFDWTFAIICVGILLWLYLCPTALTRVLGVVATALLSVGSWAVLIGLVIVHLQRKKPLEVFMLFGMKATPVLTLVAVVVFVVSLSGGDRDLHTIRTLSDQRDPPVRITLGTRFTNWMADSGACRRPIEGAPGGLEVRPMILVAASGGGIRAAIWTADAMAEIAGMGSCGPNAVLASSGVSGGSVGLAIARLSPDSSTVADAVRRLAGPEALSVGISGSIVGDLVAGTTGSRVQWEGSKLTWHDRAGLIEQAWENSVPELRAPYSTEIQGPTGALILNSTAAGSNCRVLVSQIELGPKEAGAGPNCRDQDGFPASSIDFQNSLSSCFPNMSWSTAAMLSARFPVVTPSGRIRPYDGHGVGKCEAGPMQLIDGGYAEGSGLGTLAEIAPDVANLVRQNNISVLTSGDGSSGTLVVPIVVYLDDEPGADLAPEEGKASPELLIPMIGRGAHSRLASNAAWIQRISNSFADICPTAGPDKSDSARAGTTEDSVDRCQRAIDTVRSAVGASVITASPPMSPSAEVPLGWTLSTASIDHLEKAVGVRDPACVGKGNTSGQGDVSVGMQALAQLLCTSPN
;
A
#
# COMPACT_ATOMS: atom_id res chain seq x y z
N MET A 1 18.89 37.05 -43.81
CA MET A 1 18.18 36.67 -42.57
C MET A 1 18.68 35.34 -42.00
N ILE A 2 18.70 34.24 -42.78
CA ILE A 2 19.15 32.89 -42.36
C ILE A 2 20.60 32.87 -41.80
N GLY A 3 21.54 33.61 -42.39
CA GLY A 3 22.92 33.69 -41.87
C GLY A 3 23.08 34.42 -40.54
N ARG A 4 22.21 35.41 -40.24
CA ARG A 4 22.21 36.11 -38.94
C ARG A 4 21.62 35.24 -37.83
N VAL A 5 20.60 34.46 -38.15
CA VAL A 5 19.99 33.48 -37.25
C VAL A 5 21.00 32.37 -36.89
N SER A 6 21.71 31.82 -37.87
CA SER A 6 22.79 30.83 -37.68
C SER A 6 23.92 31.35 -36.78
N SER A 7 24.36 32.58 -36.99
CA SER A 7 25.39 33.23 -36.15
C SER A 7 24.94 33.37 -34.69
N TRP A 8 23.71 33.84 -34.45
CA TRP A 8 23.15 33.99 -33.11
C TRP A 8 23.03 32.65 -32.37
N PHE A 9 22.56 31.61 -33.07
CA PHE A 9 22.50 30.25 -32.52
C PHE A 9 23.88 29.71 -32.15
N THR A 10 24.91 29.97 -32.96
CA THR A 10 26.28 29.50 -32.71
C THR A 10 26.90 30.19 -31.49
N THR A 11 26.66 31.49 -31.30
CA THR A 11 27.13 32.24 -30.13
C THR A 11 26.46 31.77 -28.85
N LEU A 12 25.13 31.65 -28.84
CA LEU A 12 24.37 31.15 -27.67
C LEU A 12 24.80 29.73 -27.29
N PHE A 13 24.97 28.87 -28.28
CA PHE A 13 25.46 27.49 -28.12
C PHE A 13 26.84 27.44 -27.47
N THR A 14 27.76 28.33 -27.86
CA THR A 14 29.13 28.39 -27.32
C THR A 14 29.15 28.87 -25.87
N ILE A 15 28.25 29.79 -25.50
CA ILE A 15 28.09 30.25 -24.11
C ILE A 15 27.57 29.10 -23.23
N ILE A 16 26.51 28.42 -23.68
CA ILE A 16 25.94 27.26 -22.96
C ILE A 16 26.97 26.14 -22.84
N SER A 17 27.74 25.85 -23.90
CA SER A 17 28.74 24.77 -23.84
C SER A 17 29.83 25.07 -22.81
N ARG A 18 30.36 26.30 -22.77
CA ARG A 18 31.38 26.73 -21.80
C ARG A 18 30.84 26.71 -20.37
N TRP A 19 29.60 27.19 -20.18
CA TRP A 19 28.94 27.19 -18.88
C TRP A 19 28.70 25.77 -18.36
N VAL A 20 28.16 24.89 -19.21
CA VAL A 20 27.91 23.51 -18.84
C VAL A 20 29.23 22.80 -18.55
N ASP A 21 30.32 23.02 -19.31
CA ASP A 21 31.60 22.29 -19.21
C ASP A 21 32.44 22.52 -17.93
N GLY A 22 32.21 23.60 -17.18
CA GLY A 22 32.95 23.92 -15.94
C GLY A 22 32.54 23.13 -14.68
N PHE A 23 31.45 22.38 -14.73
CA PHE A 23 30.91 21.54 -13.64
C PHE A 23 31.65 20.21 -13.35
N GLY A 24 31.98 19.98 -12.07
CA GLY A 24 32.49 18.69 -11.60
C GLY A 24 31.39 17.64 -11.38
N PRO A 25 31.75 16.37 -11.09
CA PRO A 25 30.79 15.27 -10.87
C PRO A 25 29.79 15.51 -9.73
N ALA A 26 30.11 16.37 -8.75
CA ALA A 26 29.20 16.81 -7.69
C ALA A 26 27.94 17.50 -8.24
N ARG A 27 28.11 18.36 -9.24
CA ARG A 27 27.02 19.15 -9.80
C ARG A 27 26.08 18.28 -10.64
N ILE A 28 26.57 17.18 -11.23
CA ILE A 28 25.72 16.23 -11.96
C ILE A 28 24.72 15.56 -11.03
N LEU A 29 25.15 15.11 -9.84
CA LEU A 29 24.23 14.51 -8.86
C LEU A 29 23.19 15.52 -8.38
N VAL A 30 23.57 16.78 -8.17
CA VAL A 30 22.59 17.85 -7.87
C VAL A 30 21.55 17.96 -8.97
N TRP A 31 21.96 18.06 -10.24
CA TRP A 31 21.02 18.17 -11.36
C TRP A 31 20.12 16.93 -11.52
N VAL A 32 20.63 15.72 -11.29
CA VAL A 32 19.81 14.50 -11.27
C VAL A 32 18.78 14.56 -10.15
N SER A 33 19.18 14.97 -8.95
CA SER A 33 18.24 15.09 -7.82
C SER A 33 17.20 16.19 -8.05
N VAL A 34 17.59 17.32 -8.64
CA VAL A 34 16.67 18.39 -9.06
C VAL A 34 15.67 17.86 -10.10
N ALA A 35 16.13 17.11 -11.11
CA ALA A 35 15.24 16.51 -12.10
C ALA A 35 14.20 15.60 -11.43
N ILE A 36 14.63 14.69 -10.55
CA ILE A 36 13.73 13.75 -9.87
C ILE A 36 12.71 14.50 -9.01
N VAL A 37 13.14 15.49 -8.22
CA VAL A 37 12.21 16.21 -7.34
C VAL A 37 11.23 17.12 -8.12
N SER A 38 11.68 17.71 -9.22
CA SER A 38 10.82 18.45 -10.16
C SER A 38 9.77 17.55 -10.78
N LEU A 39 10.15 16.34 -11.18
CA LEU A 39 9.20 15.35 -11.71
C LEU A 39 8.14 14.97 -10.67
N ILE A 40 8.54 14.77 -9.41
CA ILE A 40 7.62 14.49 -8.30
C ILE A 40 6.65 15.67 -8.11
N ALA A 41 7.16 16.90 -8.00
CA ALA A 41 6.31 18.09 -7.82
C ALA A 41 5.35 18.32 -9.02
N SER A 42 5.81 18.06 -10.25
CA SER A 42 4.96 18.10 -11.45
C SER A 42 3.85 17.04 -11.42
N ALA A 43 4.13 15.86 -10.86
CA ALA A 43 3.14 14.79 -10.74
C ALA A 43 2.06 15.14 -9.71
N GLU A 44 2.44 15.74 -8.59
CA GLU A 44 1.47 16.18 -7.58
C GLU A 44 0.55 17.27 -8.15
N THR A 45 1.11 18.29 -8.84
CA THR A 45 0.29 19.35 -9.47
C THR A 45 -0.65 18.83 -10.57
N ASP A 46 -0.20 17.85 -11.36
CA ASP A 46 -1.04 17.17 -12.36
C ASP A 46 -2.21 16.41 -11.71
N ARG A 47 -1.98 15.72 -10.57
CA ARG A 47 -3.06 15.05 -9.82
C ARG A 47 -4.14 16.02 -9.33
N MET A 48 -3.76 17.21 -8.86
CA MET A 48 -4.73 18.27 -8.49
C MET A 48 -5.54 18.75 -9.68
N LEU A 49 -4.87 18.95 -10.84
CA LEU A 49 -5.54 19.43 -12.04
C LEU A 49 -6.53 18.39 -12.59
N GLY A 50 -6.14 17.11 -12.60
CA GLY A 50 -7.00 16.00 -13.03
C GLY A 50 -8.24 15.79 -12.17
N ARG A 51 -8.39 16.51 -11.05
CA ARG A 51 -9.56 16.48 -10.15
C ARG A 51 -10.28 17.83 -10.03
N SER A 52 -10.05 18.75 -10.97
CA SER A 52 -10.52 20.13 -10.86
C SER A 52 -11.93 20.38 -11.40
N LEU A 53 -12.52 19.46 -12.19
CA LEU A 53 -13.80 19.69 -12.86
C LEU A 53 -14.92 18.79 -12.30
N ALA A 54 -16.05 19.39 -11.96
CA ALA A 54 -17.28 18.71 -11.55
C ALA A 54 -18.23 18.40 -12.73
N GLU A 55 -18.04 19.02 -13.89
CA GLU A 55 -18.81 18.70 -15.11
C GLU A 55 -17.85 18.70 -16.30
N GLY A 56 -17.94 17.68 -17.17
CA GLY A 56 -17.04 17.49 -18.32
C GLY A 56 -15.92 16.47 -18.09
N ASN A 57 -15.00 16.35 -19.04
CA ASN A 57 -13.90 15.37 -18.95
C ASN A 57 -12.84 15.86 -17.94
N ASN A 58 -12.38 14.96 -17.07
CA ASN A 58 -11.20 15.19 -16.24
C ASN A 58 -9.94 14.99 -17.06
N TRP A 59 -9.21 16.07 -17.31
CA TRP A 59 -7.99 16.05 -18.11
C TRP A 59 -6.75 16.10 -17.25
N SER A 60 -5.83 15.16 -17.46
CA SER A 60 -4.45 15.32 -16.99
C SER A 60 -3.73 16.30 -17.93
N ILE A 61 -2.92 17.21 -17.36
CA ILE A 61 -2.11 18.10 -18.20
C ILE A 61 -1.16 17.29 -19.10
N ARG A 62 -0.71 16.12 -18.62
CA ARG A 62 0.15 15.20 -19.36
C ARG A 62 -0.51 14.62 -20.60
N GLU A 63 -1.83 14.60 -20.69
CA GLU A 63 -2.55 14.25 -21.91
C GLU A 63 -2.51 15.41 -22.92
N VAL A 64 -2.66 16.65 -22.42
CA VAL A 64 -2.60 17.89 -23.21
C VAL A 64 -1.20 18.17 -23.77
N VAL A 65 -0.15 17.84 -23.01
CA VAL A 65 1.27 18.00 -23.41
C VAL A 65 1.93 16.69 -23.88
N GLY A 66 1.13 15.62 -23.96
CA GLY A 66 1.58 14.26 -24.23
C GLY A 66 1.72 13.92 -25.72
N PRO A 67 2.15 12.68 -26.04
CA PRO A 67 2.26 12.23 -27.43
C PRO A 67 0.92 12.25 -28.20
N GLY A 68 -0.21 12.25 -27.48
CA GLY A 68 -1.56 12.30 -28.01
C GLY A 68 -2.24 13.67 -27.93
N ALA A 69 -1.48 14.75 -27.70
CA ALA A 69 -1.99 16.11 -27.45
C ALA A 69 -3.10 16.61 -28.41
N LEU A 70 -3.03 16.21 -29.69
CA LEU A 70 -4.05 16.58 -30.69
C LEU A 70 -5.45 16.05 -30.36
N GLY A 71 -5.55 14.91 -29.65
CA GLY A 71 -6.81 14.35 -29.18
C GLY A 71 -7.32 14.94 -27.87
N ALA A 72 -6.48 15.68 -27.14
CA ALA A 72 -6.78 16.29 -25.85
C ALA A 72 -7.05 17.82 -25.96
N LYS A 73 -7.21 18.35 -27.18
CA LYS A 73 -7.46 19.79 -27.42
C LYS A 73 -8.76 20.30 -26.76
N ASP A 74 -9.74 19.40 -26.57
CA ASP A 74 -11.04 19.74 -26.00
C ASP A 74 -10.92 20.03 -24.49
N ALA A 75 -9.79 19.68 -23.84
CA ALA A 75 -9.48 20.04 -22.44
C ALA A 75 -9.58 21.54 -22.15
N TRP A 76 -9.12 22.37 -23.06
CA TRP A 76 -9.20 23.82 -22.91
C TRP A 76 -10.64 24.32 -22.95
N ALA A 77 -11.50 23.69 -23.77
CA ALA A 77 -12.91 24.01 -23.82
C ALA A 77 -13.58 23.59 -22.50
N ASP A 78 -13.34 22.37 -22.02
CA ASP A 78 -13.89 21.87 -20.76
C ASP A 78 -13.45 22.72 -19.55
N TRP A 79 -12.16 23.05 -19.44
CA TRP A 79 -11.66 23.96 -18.41
C TRP A 79 -12.29 25.36 -18.48
N THR A 80 -12.67 25.85 -19.67
CA THR A 80 -13.38 27.13 -19.79
C THR A 80 -14.88 27.03 -19.54
N VAL A 81 -15.53 25.93 -19.92
CA VAL A 81 -16.98 25.71 -19.84
C VAL A 81 -17.39 25.37 -18.42
N ALA A 82 -16.74 24.39 -17.80
CA ALA A 82 -16.98 23.97 -16.42
C ALA A 82 -16.68 25.09 -15.39
N SER A 83 -15.84 26.05 -15.79
CA SER A 83 -15.48 27.20 -14.97
C SER A 83 -16.28 28.47 -15.30
N LYS A 84 -17.25 28.44 -16.24
CA LYS A 84 -18.05 29.63 -16.61
C LYS A 84 -18.72 30.27 -15.39
N GLU A 85 -19.17 29.44 -14.45
CA GLU A 85 -19.91 29.85 -13.26
C GLU A 85 -19.01 30.39 -12.13
N SER A 86 -17.70 30.12 -12.15
CA SER A 86 -16.76 30.50 -11.08
C SER A 86 -15.46 31.11 -11.61
N ALA A 87 -15.31 32.44 -11.46
CA ALA A 87 -14.06 33.14 -11.76
C ALA A 87 -12.89 32.66 -10.89
N GLN A 88 -13.18 32.20 -9.66
CA GLN A 88 -12.19 31.66 -8.73
C GLN A 88 -11.63 30.32 -9.23
N LEU A 89 -12.48 29.42 -9.73
CA LEU A 89 -12.04 28.12 -10.27
C LEU A 89 -11.14 28.30 -11.50
N ARG A 90 -11.44 29.27 -12.37
CA ARG A 90 -10.55 29.65 -13.50
C ARG A 90 -9.16 30.07 -13.04
N SER A 91 -9.10 30.91 -12.00
CA SER A 91 -7.84 31.37 -11.42
C SER A 91 -7.03 30.20 -10.85
N VAL A 92 -7.70 29.29 -10.14
CA VAL A 92 -7.08 28.09 -9.55
C VAL A 92 -6.53 27.17 -10.64
N ILE A 93 -7.31 26.84 -11.67
CA ILE A 93 -6.87 25.99 -12.78
C ILE A 93 -5.69 26.62 -13.53
N GLY A 94 -5.76 27.92 -13.86
CA GLY A 94 -4.65 28.63 -14.49
C GLY A 94 -3.39 28.64 -13.61
N GLY A 95 -3.55 28.86 -12.30
CA GLY A 95 -2.46 28.80 -11.33
C GLY A 95 -1.81 27.41 -11.26
N LEU A 96 -2.60 26.34 -11.27
CA LEU A 96 -2.10 24.95 -11.28
C LEU A 96 -1.32 24.64 -12.56
N ILE A 97 -1.80 25.07 -13.73
CA ILE A 97 -1.08 24.92 -15.01
C ILE A 97 0.26 25.66 -14.97
N ALA A 98 0.29 26.88 -14.42
CA ALA A 98 1.53 27.66 -14.29
C ALA A 98 2.55 26.98 -13.37
N TRP A 99 2.13 26.47 -12.20
CA TRP A 99 2.99 25.72 -11.29
C TRP A 99 3.48 24.41 -11.88
N HIS A 100 2.60 23.67 -12.58
CA HIS A 100 3.00 22.47 -13.30
C HIS A 100 4.08 22.77 -14.32
N THR A 101 3.87 23.79 -15.16
CA THR A 101 4.82 24.21 -16.19
C THR A 101 6.17 24.62 -15.60
N LEU A 102 6.18 25.29 -14.44
CA LEU A 102 7.42 25.63 -13.73
C LEU A 102 8.20 24.37 -13.31
N PHE A 103 7.52 23.38 -12.72
CA PHE A 103 8.16 22.13 -12.31
C PHE A 103 8.62 21.30 -13.50
N GLU A 104 7.84 21.23 -14.58
CA GLU A 104 8.18 20.54 -15.82
C GLU A 104 9.41 21.18 -16.50
N PHE A 105 9.44 22.52 -16.60
CA PHE A 105 10.60 23.25 -17.10
C PHE A 105 11.87 22.92 -16.29
N ALA A 106 11.77 22.91 -14.95
CA ALA A 106 12.90 22.54 -14.09
C ALA A 106 13.36 21.08 -14.31
N PHE A 107 12.42 20.15 -14.54
CA PHE A 107 12.73 18.75 -14.87
C PHE A 107 13.48 18.62 -16.19
N PHE A 108 12.98 19.21 -17.28
CA PHE A 108 13.64 19.10 -18.58
C PHE A 108 14.93 19.91 -18.67
N ALA A 109 15.01 21.08 -18.05
CA ALA A 109 16.24 21.88 -18.01
C ALA A 109 17.36 21.13 -17.29
N SER A 110 17.07 20.56 -16.12
CA SER A 110 18.04 19.76 -15.37
C SER A 110 18.44 18.47 -16.09
N GLY A 111 17.47 17.76 -16.68
CA GLY A 111 17.71 16.59 -17.54
C GLY A 111 18.59 16.91 -18.75
N ALA A 112 18.36 18.04 -19.42
CA ALA A 112 19.14 18.50 -20.55
C ALA A 112 20.60 18.79 -20.16
N VAL A 113 20.84 19.41 -18.99
CA VAL A 113 22.20 19.62 -18.46
C VAL A 113 22.93 18.29 -18.25
N VAL A 114 22.26 17.30 -17.65
CA VAL A 114 22.83 15.96 -17.43
C VAL A 114 23.14 15.27 -18.76
N LEU A 115 22.19 15.26 -19.69
CA LEU A 115 22.34 14.59 -20.98
C LEU A 115 23.42 15.25 -21.85
N TRP A 116 23.48 16.58 -21.87
CA TRP A 116 24.53 17.34 -22.54
C TRP A 116 25.92 16.91 -22.06
N ARG A 117 26.10 16.77 -20.75
CA ARG A 117 27.36 16.31 -20.16
C ARG A 117 27.73 14.88 -20.57
N LEU A 118 26.75 13.98 -20.63
CA LEU A 118 26.99 12.61 -21.09
C LEU A 118 27.43 12.58 -22.55
N ILE A 119 26.82 13.40 -23.42
CA ILE A 119 27.20 13.55 -24.84
C ILE A 119 28.60 14.16 -24.98
N VAL A 120 28.95 15.20 -24.21
CA VAL A 120 30.31 15.78 -24.25
C VAL A 120 31.36 14.78 -23.76
N ARG A 121 31.04 14.00 -22.73
CA ARG A 121 31.96 12.99 -22.19
C ARG A 121 32.18 11.83 -23.16
N SER A 122 31.15 11.39 -23.88
CA SER A 122 31.31 10.35 -24.91
C SER A 122 32.17 10.83 -26.07
N THR A 123 32.04 12.12 -26.45
CA THR A 123 32.82 12.72 -27.56
C THR A 123 34.27 13.07 -27.20
N LYS A 124 34.59 13.44 -25.95
CA LYS A 124 35.99 13.64 -25.51
C LYS A 124 36.85 12.38 -25.59
N LEU A 125 36.24 11.19 -25.52
CA LEU A 125 36.93 9.89 -25.72
C LEU A 125 37.40 9.68 -27.17
N ARG A 126 37.09 10.60 -28.09
CA ARG A 126 37.42 10.59 -29.52
C ARG A 126 38.78 11.21 -29.84
N GLY A 127 39.51 11.76 -28.85
CA GLY A 127 40.83 12.38 -29.05
C GLY A 127 40.84 13.62 -29.95
N ARG A 128 39.67 14.19 -30.27
CA ARG A 128 39.52 15.40 -31.10
C ARG A 128 39.23 16.62 -30.22
N ALA A 129 39.79 17.77 -30.62
CA ALA A 129 39.56 19.05 -29.95
C ALA A 129 38.05 19.42 -29.94
N PRO A 130 37.57 20.15 -28.92
CA PRO A 130 36.13 20.31 -28.67
C PRO A 130 35.39 21.26 -29.63
N ASP A 131 36.09 21.92 -30.55
CA ASP A 131 35.69 23.27 -30.99
C ASP A 131 34.93 23.36 -32.32
N THR A 132 34.49 22.26 -32.94
CA THR A 132 33.68 22.35 -34.17
C THR A 132 32.40 21.50 -34.15
N PHE A 133 31.36 22.06 -34.76
CA PHE A 133 29.98 21.57 -34.92
C PHE A 133 29.89 20.12 -35.46
N GLU A 134 30.97 19.60 -36.04
CA GLU A 134 31.00 18.35 -36.80
C GLU A 134 31.23 17.07 -35.98
N THR A 135 31.78 17.14 -34.75
CA THR A 135 32.26 15.92 -34.06
C THR A 135 31.38 15.38 -32.92
N GLY A 136 30.17 15.93 -32.78
CA GLY A 136 29.05 15.40 -31.98
C GLY A 136 27.69 15.98 -32.40
N GLY A 137 27.62 16.49 -33.64
CA GLY A 137 26.62 17.49 -34.06
C GLY A 137 25.17 17.05 -33.94
N SER A 138 24.82 15.83 -34.36
CA SER A 138 23.42 15.42 -34.44
C SER A 138 22.74 15.26 -33.08
N ALA A 139 23.42 14.66 -32.08
CA ALA A 139 22.83 14.48 -30.75
C ALA A 139 22.76 15.80 -29.96
N LYS A 140 23.77 16.68 -30.07
CA LYS A 140 23.74 18.02 -29.45
C LYS A 140 22.68 18.92 -30.10
N PHE A 141 22.55 18.87 -31.42
CA PHE A 141 21.52 19.60 -32.15
C PHE A 141 20.12 19.09 -31.82
N ALA A 142 19.91 17.76 -31.79
CA ALA A 142 18.63 17.18 -31.41
C ALA A 142 18.25 17.54 -29.96
N LEU A 143 19.21 17.55 -29.03
CA LEU A 143 18.98 18.00 -27.66
C LEU A 143 18.61 19.49 -27.58
N PHE A 144 19.31 20.34 -28.34
CA PHE A 144 18.98 21.76 -28.41
C PHE A 144 17.58 21.99 -29.00
N ALA A 145 17.24 21.31 -30.09
CA ALA A 145 15.92 21.38 -30.71
C ALA A 145 14.82 20.92 -29.75
N PHE A 146 15.05 19.84 -28.99
CA PHE A 146 14.14 19.37 -27.96
C PHE A 146 13.92 20.41 -26.85
N VAL A 147 15.00 20.98 -26.29
CA VAL A 147 14.90 22.02 -25.25
C VAL A 147 14.19 23.28 -25.76
N LEU A 148 14.42 23.66 -27.02
CA LEU A 148 13.73 24.78 -27.64
C LEU A 148 12.23 24.50 -27.80
N ALA A 149 11.85 23.31 -28.26
CA ALA A 149 10.45 22.89 -28.40
C ALA A 149 9.74 22.87 -27.03
N GLU A 150 10.37 22.29 -26.01
CA GLU A 150 9.90 22.28 -24.62
C GLU A 150 9.71 23.69 -24.07
N THR A 151 10.68 24.58 -24.27
CA THR A 151 10.59 25.97 -23.78
C THR A 151 9.45 26.72 -24.48
N PHE A 152 9.27 26.48 -25.79
CA PHE A 152 8.20 27.11 -26.56
C PHE A 152 6.81 26.63 -26.10
N GLU A 153 6.65 25.33 -25.89
CA GLU A 153 5.43 24.75 -25.32
C GLU A 153 5.13 25.32 -23.92
N GLY A 154 6.13 25.40 -23.04
CA GLY A 154 5.96 25.99 -21.71
C GLY A 154 5.54 27.46 -21.75
N VAL A 155 6.05 28.25 -22.70
CA VAL A 155 5.60 29.64 -22.90
C VAL A 155 4.14 29.69 -23.33
N LEU A 156 3.70 28.80 -24.23
CA LEU A 156 2.30 28.69 -24.63
C LEU A 156 1.42 28.25 -23.45
N LEU A 157 1.85 27.31 -22.62
CA LEU A 157 1.09 26.88 -21.45
C LEU A 157 0.92 28.00 -20.42
N VAL A 158 1.97 28.76 -20.12
CA VAL A 158 1.89 29.92 -19.20
C VAL A 158 1.00 31.01 -19.78
N TRP A 159 1.09 31.24 -21.09
CA TRP A 159 0.24 32.19 -21.79
C TRP A 159 -1.23 31.74 -21.77
N GLY A 160 -1.50 30.48 -22.10
CA GLY A 160 -2.81 29.85 -22.01
C GLY A 160 -3.37 29.87 -20.58
N ALA A 161 -2.55 29.62 -19.55
CA ALA A 161 -2.93 29.74 -18.15
C ALA A 161 -3.37 31.16 -17.78
N HIS A 162 -2.68 32.18 -18.29
CA HIS A 162 -3.08 33.57 -18.12
C HIS A 162 -4.38 33.90 -18.88
N ILE A 163 -4.57 33.35 -20.09
CA ILE A 163 -5.80 33.51 -20.86
C ILE A 163 -6.98 32.80 -20.20
N LEU A 164 -6.79 31.63 -19.59
CA LEU A 164 -7.82 30.87 -18.89
C LEU A 164 -8.48 31.65 -17.74
N GLN A 165 -7.84 32.71 -17.25
CA GLN A 165 -8.44 33.65 -16.30
C GLN A 165 -9.58 34.48 -16.93
N ARG A 166 -9.66 34.52 -18.27
CA ARG A 166 -10.71 35.19 -19.04
C ARG A 166 -11.87 34.23 -19.34
N PRO A 167 -13.08 34.74 -19.66
CA PRO A 167 -14.26 33.89 -19.91
C PRO A 167 -14.19 33.01 -21.17
N SER A 168 -13.18 33.21 -22.02
CA SER A 168 -13.02 32.46 -23.27
C SER A 168 -11.55 32.36 -23.64
N VAL A 169 -11.16 31.19 -24.16
CA VAL A 169 -9.83 30.94 -24.73
C VAL A 169 -9.93 31.04 -26.26
N PRO A 170 -8.99 31.73 -26.95
CA PRO A 170 -8.98 31.79 -28.41
C PRO A 170 -8.89 30.40 -29.03
N VAL A 171 -9.61 30.19 -30.14
CA VAL A 171 -9.67 28.89 -30.84
C VAL A 171 -8.29 28.38 -31.27
N TRP A 172 -7.31 29.26 -31.48
CA TRP A 172 -5.97 28.87 -31.91
C TRP A 172 -5.07 28.36 -30.77
N GLU A 173 -5.34 28.70 -29.51
CA GLU A 173 -4.48 28.36 -28.37
C GLU A 173 -4.33 26.84 -28.18
N PRO A 174 -5.42 26.03 -28.13
CA PRO A 174 -5.31 24.59 -27.95
C PRO A 174 -4.54 23.92 -29.09
N TRP A 175 -4.70 24.42 -30.32
CA TRP A 175 -3.95 23.93 -31.49
C TRP A 175 -2.46 24.28 -31.40
N ALA A 176 -2.13 25.49 -30.97
CA ALA A 176 -0.73 25.91 -30.81
C ALA A 176 -0.01 25.03 -29.78
N VAL A 177 -0.64 24.78 -28.63
CA VAL A 177 -0.10 23.89 -27.58
C VAL A 177 0.04 22.47 -28.12
N ALA A 178 -0.99 21.90 -28.75
CA ALA A 178 -0.94 20.52 -29.24
C ALA A 178 0.11 20.32 -30.36
N ILE A 179 0.28 21.30 -31.25
CA ILE A 179 1.33 21.28 -32.27
C ILE A 179 2.72 21.38 -31.61
N ALA A 180 2.90 22.29 -30.65
CA ALA A 180 4.16 22.43 -29.92
C ALA A 180 4.53 21.13 -29.18
N ALA A 181 3.59 20.51 -28.47
CA ALA A 181 3.75 19.21 -27.82
C ALA A 181 4.14 18.12 -28.83
N THR A 182 3.47 18.07 -29.98
CA THR A 182 3.79 17.10 -31.05
C THR A 182 5.23 17.31 -31.55
N VAL A 183 5.66 18.56 -31.77
CA VAL A 183 7.03 18.90 -32.18
C VAL A 183 8.04 18.51 -31.11
N LYS A 184 7.75 18.73 -29.81
CA LYS A 184 8.57 18.27 -28.68
C LYS A 184 8.77 16.76 -28.73
N TRP A 185 7.70 15.97 -28.87
CA TRP A 185 7.80 14.51 -28.89
C TRP A 185 8.56 13.99 -30.12
N ILE A 186 8.37 14.61 -31.29
CA ILE A 186 9.19 14.32 -32.48
C ILE A 186 10.68 14.63 -32.20
N ALA A 187 10.98 15.77 -31.58
CA ALA A 187 12.34 16.15 -31.21
C ALA A 187 12.95 15.17 -30.19
N LEU A 188 12.16 14.69 -29.22
CA LEU A 188 12.59 13.69 -28.24
C LEU A 188 12.90 12.34 -28.91
N VAL A 189 12.06 11.88 -29.85
CA VAL A 189 12.31 10.66 -30.64
C VAL A 189 13.56 10.84 -31.50
N ALA A 190 13.72 11.99 -32.16
CA ALA A 190 14.93 12.30 -32.93
C ALA A 190 16.19 12.29 -32.06
N LEU A 191 16.11 12.83 -30.84
CA LEU A 191 17.17 12.78 -29.84
C LEU A 191 17.49 11.35 -29.42
N ALA A 192 16.49 10.54 -29.08
CA ALA A 192 16.67 9.14 -28.73
C ALA A 192 17.34 8.35 -29.86
N LEU A 193 16.88 8.54 -31.11
CA LEU A 193 17.50 7.93 -32.29
C LEU A 193 18.94 8.40 -32.50
N ALA A 194 19.24 9.69 -32.30
CA ALA A 194 20.59 10.23 -32.39
C ALA A 194 21.53 9.60 -31.35
N LEU A 195 21.05 9.42 -30.11
CA LEU A 195 21.80 8.78 -29.02
C LEU A 195 22.03 7.28 -29.29
N VAL A 196 21.01 6.55 -29.76
CA VAL A 196 21.11 5.11 -30.08
C VAL A 196 22.01 4.87 -31.29
N ARG A 197 22.03 5.77 -32.27
CA ARG A 197 22.93 5.68 -33.44
C ARG A 197 24.38 6.00 -33.09
N ASP A 198 24.64 6.77 -32.04
CA ASP A 198 26.00 7.10 -31.59
C ASP A 198 26.70 5.88 -30.97
N LYS A 199 27.60 5.27 -31.74
CA LYS A 199 28.42 4.13 -31.30
C LYS A 199 29.24 4.43 -30.02
N GLN A 200 29.76 5.65 -29.86
CA GLN A 200 30.57 6.02 -28.70
C GLN A 200 29.73 6.26 -27.47
N PHE A 201 28.56 6.88 -27.62
CA PHE A 201 27.58 7.01 -26.54
C PHE A 201 27.17 5.64 -26.03
N ARG A 202 26.79 4.71 -26.93
CA ARG A 202 26.51 3.31 -26.56
C ARG A 202 27.69 2.64 -25.88
N ALA A 203 28.89 2.75 -26.43
CA ALA A 203 30.09 2.16 -25.83
C ALA A 203 30.44 2.77 -24.45
N ALA A 204 30.18 4.06 -24.24
CA ALA A 204 30.34 4.71 -22.95
C ALA A 204 29.28 4.22 -21.94
N LEU A 205 28.03 4.05 -22.38
CA LEU A 205 26.93 3.56 -21.56
C LEU A 205 27.16 2.10 -21.16
N VAL A 206 27.53 1.23 -22.11
CA VAL A 206 27.90 -0.17 -21.86
C VAL A 206 29.12 -0.25 -20.94
N ARG A 207 30.18 0.53 -21.17
CA ARG A 207 31.35 0.55 -20.26
C ARG A 207 30.98 1.00 -18.84
N THR A 208 30.07 1.97 -18.72
CA THR A 208 29.59 2.43 -17.42
C THR A 208 28.75 1.35 -16.73
N ALA A 209 27.82 0.73 -17.46
CA ALA A 209 27.01 -0.38 -16.96
C ALA A 209 27.90 -1.55 -16.51
N VAL A 210 28.81 -2.03 -17.35
CA VAL A 210 29.76 -3.12 -17.03
C VAL A 210 30.61 -2.81 -15.80
N ARG A 211 30.95 -1.54 -15.54
CA ARG A 211 31.68 -1.12 -14.33
C ARG A 211 30.78 -1.01 -13.09
N LEU A 212 29.53 -0.59 -13.26
CA LEU A 212 28.57 -0.36 -12.19
C LEU A 212 27.95 -1.68 -11.69
N THR A 213 27.66 -2.63 -12.58
CA THR A 213 26.98 -3.89 -12.25
C THR A 213 27.70 -4.68 -11.15
N PRO A 214 29.03 -4.92 -11.20
CA PRO A 214 29.73 -5.60 -10.11
C PRO A 214 29.71 -4.83 -8.79
N ALA A 215 29.78 -3.49 -8.85
CA ALA A 215 29.73 -2.64 -7.67
C ALA A 215 28.35 -2.68 -7.00
N LEU A 216 27.27 -2.60 -7.78
CA LEU A 216 25.90 -2.76 -7.31
C LEU A 216 25.65 -4.16 -6.77
N TRP A 217 26.21 -5.20 -7.40
CA TRP A 217 26.10 -6.58 -6.90
C TRP A 217 26.74 -6.77 -5.53
N ILE A 218 27.90 -6.15 -5.29
CA ILE A 218 28.54 -6.14 -3.96
C ILE A 218 27.67 -5.36 -2.96
N GLN A 219 27.10 -4.23 -3.38
CA GLN A 219 26.25 -3.37 -2.54
C GLN A 219 24.75 -3.73 -2.58
N ARG A 220 24.38 -4.92 -3.07
CA ARG A 220 22.98 -5.27 -3.38
C ARG A 220 22.01 -5.12 -2.21
N LEU A 221 22.44 -5.41 -0.98
CA LEU A 221 21.56 -5.23 0.20
C LEU A 221 21.23 -3.75 0.42
N SER A 222 22.23 -2.87 0.32
CA SER A 222 22.01 -1.42 0.44
C SER A 222 21.15 -0.90 -0.71
N LEU A 223 21.33 -1.45 -1.93
CA LEU A 223 20.49 -1.14 -3.07
C LEU A 223 19.02 -1.54 -2.82
N VAL A 224 18.76 -2.76 -2.34
CA VAL A 224 17.41 -3.23 -2.03
C VAL A 224 16.74 -2.33 -0.99
N VAL A 225 17.45 -1.94 0.07
CA VAL A 225 16.94 -1.01 1.09
C VAL A 225 16.59 0.34 0.49
N VAL A 226 17.50 0.94 -0.30
CA VAL A 226 17.24 2.23 -0.94
C VAL A 226 16.03 2.14 -1.88
N VAL A 227 15.90 1.06 -2.64
CA VAL A 227 14.75 0.81 -3.50
C VAL A 227 13.46 0.72 -2.69
N ILE A 228 13.44 -0.05 -1.59
CA ILE A 228 12.28 -0.14 -0.70
C ILE A 228 11.90 1.25 -0.15
N VAL A 229 12.87 2.01 0.36
CA VAL A 229 12.63 3.37 0.89
C VAL A 229 12.08 4.29 -0.21
N VAL A 230 12.68 4.28 -1.40
CA VAL A 230 12.22 5.09 -2.55
C VAL A 230 10.82 4.70 -2.99
N ILE A 231 10.51 3.40 -3.04
CA ILE A 231 9.17 2.92 -3.39
C ILE A 231 8.15 3.43 -2.36
N LEU A 232 8.43 3.27 -1.07
CA LEU A 232 7.52 3.68 0.00
C LEU A 232 7.35 5.21 0.09
N THR A 233 8.39 5.99 -0.22
CA THR A 233 8.32 7.45 -0.04
C THR A 233 7.95 8.21 -1.30
N LEU A 234 8.30 7.72 -2.51
CA LEU A 234 8.24 8.52 -3.75
C LEU A 234 7.26 8.02 -4.79
N LEU A 235 6.96 6.72 -4.83
CA LEU A 235 6.07 6.21 -5.87
C LEU A 235 4.60 6.45 -5.50
N PRO A 236 3.81 7.06 -6.40
CA PRO A 236 2.35 7.08 -6.30
C PRO A 236 1.85 5.66 -6.61
N LEU A 237 1.86 4.82 -5.58
CA LEU A 237 1.29 3.49 -5.67
C LEU A 237 -0.20 3.60 -5.32
N PRO A 238 -1.12 3.23 -6.24
CA PRO A 238 -2.55 3.30 -5.95
C PRO A 238 -2.88 2.43 -4.74
N GLY A 239 -3.87 2.85 -3.96
CA GLY A 239 -4.30 2.10 -2.78
C GLY A 239 -3.51 2.43 -1.51
N ALA A 240 -3.39 1.42 -0.66
CA ALA A 240 -2.88 1.51 0.71
C ALA A 240 -1.40 1.90 0.85
N LEU A 241 -0.68 2.21 -0.23
CA LEU A 241 0.75 2.57 -0.16
C LEU A 241 0.99 4.08 -0.36
N ASP A 242 -0.04 4.87 -0.69
CA ASP A 242 0.06 6.33 -0.88
C ASP A 242 -0.12 7.15 0.41
N GLN A 243 -0.09 6.51 1.59
CA GLN A 243 -0.42 7.15 2.88
C GLN A 243 0.75 7.91 3.55
N ILE A 244 1.99 7.73 3.07
CA ILE A 244 3.18 8.33 3.68
C ILE A 244 3.15 9.87 3.62
N PRO A 245 2.81 10.52 2.50
CA PRO A 245 2.62 11.97 2.44
C PRO A 245 1.69 12.51 3.53
N ASP A 246 0.56 11.85 3.79
CA ASP A 246 -0.39 12.27 4.83
C ASP A 246 0.15 12.05 6.25
N ALA A 247 0.90 10.97 6.49
CA ALA A 247 1.62 10.79 7.74
C ALA A 247 2.67 11.89 7.99
N GLN A 248 3.28 12.45 6.93
CA GLN A 248 4.23 13.55 7.03
C GLN A 248 3.54 14.91 7.23
N ARG A 249 2.39 15.16 6.59
CA ARG A 249 1.58 16.37 6.81
C ARG A 249 1.15 16.50 8.27
N ARG A 250 0.85 15.37 8.93
CA ARG A 250 0.57 15.37 10.38
C ARG A 250 1.70 15.87 11.27
N TRP A 251 2.95 15.92 10.78
CA TRP A 251 4.05 16.48 11.58
C TRP A 251 3.84 17.94 11.95
N VAL A 252 3.03 18.66 11.17
CA VAL A 252 2.70 20.06 11.40
C VAL A 252 1.27 20.23 11.92
N ASP A 253 0.34 19.33 11.58
CA ASP A 253 -1.08 19.49 11.90
C ASP A 253 -1.50 18.95 13.28
N SER A 254 -0.76 18.00 13.88
CA SER A 254 -1.19 17.30 15.11
C SER A 254 -0.53 17.83 16.40
N GLY A 255 -0.07 19.09 16.41
CA GLY A 255 0.57 19.70 17.58
C GLY A 255 1.93 19.07 17.95
N GLY A 256 2.24 19.03 19.26
CA GLY A 256 3.57 18.64 19.75
C GLY A 256 4.00 17.19 19.46
N SER A 257 3.06 16.24 19.39
CA SER A 257 3.35 14.84 19.06
C SER A 257 3.77 14.66 17.60
N GLY A 258 3.16 15.43 16.68
CA GLY A 258 3.50 15.40 15.25
C GLY A 258 4.94 15.88 14.99
N ALA A 259 5.35 16.97 15.64
CA ALA A 259 6.71 17.49 15.52
C ALA A 259 7.76 16.47 16.01
N ILE A 260 7.47 15.73 17.08
CA ILE A 260 8.33 14.65 17.57
C ILE A 260 8.46 13.53 16.54
N HIS A 261 7.36 13.11 15.90
CA HIS A 261 7.41 12.12 14.81
C HIS A 261 8.29 12.60 13.65
N GLY A 262 8.19 13.87 13.26
CA GLY A 262 9.04 14.47 12.23
C GLY A 262 10.53 14.47 12.59
N LEU A 263 10.86 14.86 13.83
CA LEU A 263 12.25 14.83 14.33
C LEU A 263 12.83 13.41 14.41
N LEU A 264 12.04 12.45 14.90
CA LEU A 264 12.45 11.04 14.97
C LEU A 264 12.57 10.41 13.59
N ALA A 265 11.74 10.81 12.63
CA ALA A 265 11.89 10.40 11.23
C ALA A 265 13.19 10.94 10.63
N ALA A 266 13.51 12.22 10.82
CA ALA A 266 14.75 12.83 10.37
C ALA A 266 15.99 12.14 11.00
N PHE A 267 15.92 11.86 12.31
CA PHE A 267 16.95 11.09 13.01
C PHE A 267 17.10 9.67 12.45
N SER A 268 15.98 8.99 12.15
CA SER A 268 15.98 7.63 11.58
C SER A 268 16.54 7.58 10.16
N TYR A 269 16.27 8.59 9.31
CA TYR A 269 16.95 8.73 8.01
C TYR A 269 18.47 8.87 8.19
N GLY A 270 18.90 9.66 9.17
CA GLY A 270 20.32 9.82 9.53
C GLY A 270 20.95 8.50 9.99
N LEU A 271 20.31 7.79 10.91
CA LEU A 271 20.77 6.48 11.40
C LEU A 271 20.85 5.44 10.27
N LEU A 272 19.84 5.38 9.40
CA LEU A 272 19.85 4.47 8.26
C LEU A 272 20.97 4.81 7.27
N ALA A 273 21.16 6.10 6.96
CA ALA A 273 22.27 6.54 6.10
C ALA A 273 23.63 6.18 6.71
N ILE A 274 23.82 6.38 8.02
CA ILE A 274 25.04 5.97 8.75
C ILE A 274 25.23 4.45 8.70
N GLY A 275 24.17 3.68 8.94
CA GLY A 275 24.20 2.21 8.90
C GLY A 275 24.55 1.67 7.53
N LEU A 276 23.94 2.19 6.46
CA LEU A 276 24.27 1.81 5.08
C LEU A 276 25.67 2.26 4.66
N TYR A 277 26.11 3.44 5.12
CA TYR A 277 27.47 3.92 4.89
C TYR A 277 28.47 2.97 5.54
N PHE A 278 28.29 2.64 6.82
CA PHE A 278 29.13 1.71 7.56
C PHE A 278 29.18 0.33 6.89
N LEU A 279 28.02 -0.24 6.56
CA LEU A 279 27.93 -1.52 5.86
C LEU A 279 28.60 -1.48 4.48
N GLY A 280 28.41 -0.39 3.73
CA GLY A 280 29.03 -0.17 2.43
C GLY A 280 30.55 -0.14 2.51
N ARG A 281 31.10 0.45 3.58
CA ARG A 281 32.54 0.44 3.89
C ARG A 281 33.02 -0.97 4.18
N ARG A 282 32.39 -1.70 5.09
CA ARG A 282 32.74 -3.09 5.42
C ARG A 282 32.79 -4.03 4.21
N ARG A 283 31.85 -3.88 3.28
CA ARG A 283 31.83 -4.68 2.05
C ARG A 283 32.92 -4.30 1.06
N THR A 284 33.24 -3.01 1.00
CA THR A 284 34.37 -2.53 0.18
C THR A 284 35.70 -3.03 0.76
N GLU A 285 35.87 -3.00 2.09
CA GLU A 285 37.01 -3.60 2.80
C GLU A 285 37.19 -5.06 2.39
N ARG A 286 36.11 -5.85 2.45
CA ARG A 286 36.18 -7.25 2.04
C ARG A 286 36.49 -7.44 0.55
N ALA A 287 35.95 -6.58 -0.31
CA ALA A 287 36.26 -6.64 -1.74
C ALA A 287 37.74 -6.34 -2.01
N TRP A 288 38.35 -5.42 -1.26
CA TRP A 288 39.78 -5.13 -1.39
C TRP A 288 40.66 -6.28 -0.95
N GLU A 289 40.43 -6.83 0.25
CA GLU A 289 41.14 -8.00 0.77
C GLU A 289 41.13 -9.14 -0.28
N LYS A 290 39.95 -9.39 -0.86
CA LYS A 290 39.77 -10.46 -1.84
C LYS A 290 40.45 -10.19 -3.20
N TRP A 291 40.31 -8.99 -3.76
CA TRP A 291 40.67 -8.71 -5.16
C TRP A 291 42.01 -7.95 -5.32
N VAL A 292 42.55 -7.36 -4.26
CA VAL A 292 43.80 -6.58 -4.31
C VAL A 292 44.87 -7.26 -3.47
N GLU A 293 44.58 -7.56 -2.20
CA GLU A 293 45.53 -8.28 -1.34
C GLU A 293 45.59 -9.78 -1.67
N CYS A 294 44.66 -10.27 -2.50
CA CYS A 294 44.54 -11.68 -2.89
C CYS A 294 44.50 -12.63 -1.68
N THR A 295 43.93 -12.16 -0.56
CA THR A 295 43.87 -12.94 0.68
C THR A 295 42.68 -13.89 0.63
N SER A 296 42.99 -15.19 0.58
CA SER A 296 42.00 -16.25 0.77
C SER A 296 41.66 -16.37 2.27
N PRO A 297 40.38 -16.57 2.64
CA PRO A 297 40.02 -16.76 4.04
C PRO A 297 40.75 -18.01 4.60
N THR A 298 41.64 -17.79 5.56
CA THR A 298 42.44 -18.83 6.21
C THR A 298 41.74 -19.43 7.43
N GLU A 299 40.86 -18.65 8.08
CA GLU A 299 40.09 -19.09 9.24
C GLU A 299 39.11 -20.22 8.88
N PRO A 300 39.05 -21.28 9.71
CA PRO A 300 38.15 -22.40 9.48
C PRO A 300 36.68 -21.99 9.59
N ALA A 301 35.80 -22.77 8.96
CA ALA A 301 34.37 -22.54 9.04
C ALA A 301 33.86 -22.73 10.49
N GLU A 302 33.13 -21.74 10.99
CA GLU A 302 32.55 -21.77 12.34
C GLU A 302 31.10 -22.23 12.30
N VAL A 303 30.86 -23.42 12.85
CA VAL A 303 29.53 -24.02 12.96
C VAL A 303 28.68 -23.31 14.03
N PHE A 304 29.30 -22.67 15.02
CA PHE A 304 28.63 -21.99 16.13
C PHE A 304 27.55 -20.99 15.66
N TRP A 305 27.83 -20.15 14.65
CA TRP A 305 26.88 -19.15 14.14
C TRP A 305 25.63 -19.76 13.49
N TRP A 306 25.72 -21.01 13.04
CA TRP A 306 24.58 -21.76 12.50
C TRP A 306 23.72 -22.42 13.59
N LEU A 307 24.29 -22.58 14.78
CA LEU A 307 23.61 -23.21 15.91
C LEU A 307 23.09 -22.18 16.92
N MET A 308 23.60 -20.95 16.92
CA MET A 308 23.18 -19.90 17.86
C MET A 308 21.69 -19.56 17.73
N ALA A 309 21.24 -19.11 16.56
CA ALA A 309 19.85 -18.72 16.37
C ALA A 309 18.87 -19.89 16.60
N PRO A 310 19.11 -21.10 16.07
CA PRO A 310 18.34 -22.29 16.45
C PRO A 310 18.35 -22.57 17.94
N GLY A 311 19.49 -22.45 18.61
CA GLY A 311 19.62 -22.68 20.06
C GLY A 311 18.81 -21.69 20.88
N VAL A 312 18.81 -20.40 20.50
CA VAL A 312 17.98 -19.36 21.14
C VAL A 312 16.49 -19.65 20.96
N VAL A 313 16.07 -19.97 19.73
CA VAL A 313 14.65 -20.28 19.43
C VAL A 313 14.21 -21.56 20.13
N ALA A 314 15.04 -22.62 20.13
CA ALA A 314 14.76 -23.86 20.85
C ALA A 314 14.69 -23.65 22.37
N GLY A 315 15.60 -22.84 22.93
CA GLY A 315 15.60 -22.47 24.35
C GLY A 315 14.36 -21.66 24.74
N LEU A 316 13.96 -20.70 23.91
CA LEU A 316 12.72 -19.94 24.10
C LEU A 316 11.50 -20.86 24.03
N GLY A 317 11.44 -21.77 23.05
CA GLY A 317 10.36 -22.73 22.93
C GLY A 317 10.25 -23.66 24.14
N LEU A 318 11.38 -24.13 24.66
CA LEU A 318 11.42 -24.92 25.88
C LEU A 318 10.95 -24.11 27.11
N ALA A 319 11.39 -22.85 27.24
CA ALA A 319 10.97 -21.98 28.33
C ALA A 319 9.45 -21.74 28.30
N LEU A 320 8.87 -21.44 27.13
CA LEU A 320 7.43 -21.26 26.97
C LEU A 320 6.66 -22.54 27.27
N LEU A 321 7.18 -23.70 26.87
CA LEU A 321 6.59 -25.00 27.20
C LEU A 321 6.55 -25.24 28.72
N VAL A 322 7.68 -25.01 29.41
CA VAL A 322 7.81 -25.20 30.86
C VAL A 322 6.95 -24.20 31.64
N SER A 323 6.78 -22.98 31.12
CA SER A 323 5.96 -21.92 31.73
C SER A 323 4.47 -21.99 31.37
N ASN A 324 3.98 -23.08 30.77
CA ASN A 324 2.57 -23.26 30.38
C ASN A 324 2.05 -22.21 29.37
N HIS A 325 2.93 -21.75 28.47
CA HIS A 325 2.64 -20.80 27.38
C HIS A 325 2.85 -21.44 26.00
N SER A 326 2.62 -22.75 25.87
CA SER A 326 2.89 -23.50 24.63
C SER A 326 2.06 -23.05 23.42
N GLN A 327 0.97 -22.31 23.62
CA GLN A 327 0.14 -21.66 22.59
C GLN A 327 0.84 -20.48 21.89
N LEU A 328 1.89 -19.93 22.50
CA LEU A 328 2.67 -18.81 21.97
C LEU A 328 3.85 -19.29 21.09
N ILE A 329 3.88 -20.57 20.74
CA ILE A 329 4.89 -21.12 19.83
C ILE A 329 4.28 -22.10 18.83
N ASP A 330 4.56 -21.86 17.55
CA ASP A 330 4.24 -22.78 16.48
C ASP A 330 5.30 -23.89 16.41
N ARG A 331 4.93 -25.10 16.82
CA ARG A 331 5.87 -26.23 16.88
C ARG A 331 6.45 -26.58 15.51
N GLN A 332 5.67 -26.44 14.44
CA GLN A 332 6.09 -26.81 13.08
C GLN A 332 7.17 -25.85 12.56
N ASN A 333 6.91 -24.55 12.58
CA ASN A 333 7.85 -23.53 12.11
C ASN A 333 9.08 -23.46 13.01
N THR A 334 8.90 -23.60 14.32
CA THR A 334 10.04 -23.73 15.26
C THR A 334 10.90 -24.94 14.91
N ALA A 335 10.31 -26.11 14.67
CA ALA A 335 11.06 -27.29 14.26
C ALA A 335 11.78 -27.06 12.93
N PHE A 336 11.11 -26.50 11.92
CA PHE A 336 11.73 -26.21 10.62
C PHE A 336 12.92 -25.23 10.75
N PHE A 337 12.74 -24.16 11.52
CA PHE A 337 13.77 -23.16 11.80
C PHE A 337 14.97 -23.73 12.54
N VAL A 338 14.76 -24.69 13.44
CA VAL A 338 15.84 -25.35 14.18
C VAL A 338 16.53 -26.42 13.33
N VAL A 339 15.75 -27.26 12.64
CA VAL A 339 16.24 -28.44 11.92
C VAL A 339 17.06 -28.05 10.69
N LEU A 340 16.65 -27.05 9.90
CA LEU A 340 17.37 -26.73 8.66
C LEU A 340 18.81 -26.25 8.92
N PRO A 341 19.08 -25.25 9.78
CA PRO A 341 20.45 -24.81 10.05
C PRO A 341 21.28 -25.86 10.79
N THR A 342 20.68 -26.64 11.70
CA THR A 342 21.38 -27.73 12.40
C THR A 342 21.76 -28.87 11.45
N THR A 343 20.93 -29.16 10.44
CA THR A 343 21.22 -30.13 9.37
C THR A 343 22.39 -29.66 8.52
N ILE A 344 22.41 -28.39 8.13
CA ILE A 344 23.52 -27.77 7.38
C ILE A 344 24.82 -27.89 8.20
N ALA A 345 24.76 -27.56 9.49
CA ALA A 345 25.88 -27.71 10.43
C ALA A 345 26.36 -29.17 10.53
N ALA A 346 25.45 -30.13 10.70
CA ALA A 346 25.76 -31.55 10.81
C ALA A 346 26.38 -32.12 9.52
N CYS A 347 25.81 -31.78 8.36
CA CYS A 347 26.36 -32.14 7.05
C CYS A 347 27.79 -31.60 6.89
N SER A 348 28.04 -30.37 7.32
CA SER A 348 29.37 -29.77 7.27
C SER A 348 30.39 -30.52 8.15
N LEU A 349 29.99 -30.91 9.36
CA LEU A 349 30.83 -31.71 10.27
C LEU A 349 31.09 -33.11 9.71
N ALA A 350 30.10 -33.73 9.05
CA ALA A 350 30.28 -35.02 8.39
C ALA A 350 31.30 -34.95 7.25
N VAL A 351 31.18 -33.96 6.36
CA VAL A 351 32.16 -33.71 5.28
C VAL A 351 33.56 -33.48 5.88
N ARG A 352 33.68 -32.68 6.94
CA ARG A 352 34.94 -32.43 7.65
C ARG A 352 35.55 -33.71 8.22
N SER A 353 34.73 -34.58 8.80
CA SER A 353 35.17 -35.87 9.36
C SER A 353 35.68 -36.82 8.27
N ILE A 354 34.96 -36.92 7.15
CA ILE A 354 35.34 -37.76 6.00
C ILE A 354 36.63 -37.26 5.35
N ALA A 355 36.80 -35.94 5.19
CA ALA A 355 38.02 -35.36 4.66
C ALA A 355 39.25 -35.69 5.52
N ASN A 356 39.10 -35.72 6.85
CA ASN A 356 40.19 -35.92 7.81
C ASN A 356 40.53 -37.39 8.13
N SER A 357 39.73 -38.38 7.68
CA SER A 357 39.85 -39.79 8.14
C SER A 357 41.07 -40.58 7.65
N THR A 358 42.05 -39.96 6.98
CA THR A 358 43.23 -40.62 6.42
C THR A 358 44.49 -39.75 6.53
N GLY A 359 44.80 -39.27 7.73
CA GLY A 359 46.15 -38.80 8.07
C GLY A 359 46.95 -39.96 8.63
N SER A 360 47.98 -40.41 7.89
CA SER A 360 48.95 -41.41 8.33
C SER A 360 49.50 -41.11 9.73
N ALA A 361 49.87 -42.16 10.45
CA ALA A 361 50.22 -42.24 11.87
C ALA A 361 51.48 -41.47 12.33
N GLU A 362 51.91 -40.40 11.65
CA GLU A 362 53.13 -39.65 11.98
C GLU A 362 52.86 -38.14 12.11
N ASN A 363 52.32 -37.72 13.25
CA ASN A 363 52.72 -36.49 13.95
C ASN A 363 51.80 -36.21 15.14
N HIS A 364 52.12 -36.80 16.28
CA HIS A 364 51.61 -36.37 17.58
C HIS A 364 52.45 -35.20 18.10
N SER A 365 52.11 -33.96 17.74
CA SER A 365 52.26 -32.81 18.65
C SER A 365 51.57 -31.54 18.14
N ARG A 366 50.29 -31.35 18.48
CA ARG A 366 49.76 -30.06 18.99
C ARG A 366 48.29 -30.17 19.39
N LYS A 367 47.98 -29.41 20.44
CA LYS A 367 46.84 -29.50 21.37
C LYS A 367 45.44 -29.38 20.74
N SER A 368 44.52 -30.15 21.36
CA SER A 368 43.05 -30.07 21.41
C SER A 368 42.28 -29.97 20.08
N ARG A 369 41.96 -31.13 19.50
CA ARG A 369 40.79 -31.31 18.64
C ARG A 369 39.86 -32.31 19.33
N THR A 370 38.69 -31.85 19.74
CA THR A 370 37.60 -32.75 20.13
C THR A 370 37.28 -33.68 18.95
N PRO A 371 37.14 -35.00 19.16
CA PRO A 371 36.74 -35.90 18.08
C PRO A 371 35.34 -35.48 17.56
N PRO A 372 34.99 -35.75 16.29
CA PRO A 372 33.71 -35.34 15.70
C PRO A 372 32.48 -36.11 16.20
N HIS A 373 32.67 -37.23 16.91
CA HIS A 373 31.60 -38.12 17.37
C HIS A 373 30.57 -37.51 18.36
N PRO A 374 30.91 -36.73 19.41
CA PRO A 374 29.93 -36.16 20.34
C PRO A 374 29.07 -35.04 19.74
N LEU A 375 29.55 -34.33 18.72
CA LEU A 375 28.78 -33.28 18.02
C LEU A 375 27.84 -33.86 16.95
N LEU A 376 28.23 -34.94 16.28
CA LEU A 376 27.32 -35.74 15.44
C LEU A 376 26.24 -36.41 16.29
N LEU A 377 26.60 -36.91 17.46
CA LEU A 377 25.65 -37.43 18.46
C LEU A 377 24.71 -36.32 18.95
N ALA A 378 25.23 -35.12 19.25
CA ALA A 378 24.41 -33.98 19.65
C ALA A 378 23.45 -33.51 18.54
N GLY A 379 23.89 -33.50 17.27
CA GLY A 379 23.01 -33.20 16.13
C GLY A 379 21.91 -34.25 15.94
N ALA A 380 22.25 -35.54 16.08
CA ALA A 380 21.28 -36.63 16.05
C ALA A 380 20.30 -36.58 17.24
N VAL A 381 20.79 -36.23 18.43
CA VAL A 381 19.98 -36.02 19.64
C VAL A 381 19.06 -34.81 19.48
N VAL A 382 19.51 -33.70 18.89
CA VAL A 382 18.66 -32.54 18.59
C VAL A 382 17.57 -32.91 17.57
N MET A 383 17.89 -33.68 16.53
CA MET A 383 16.89 -34.19 15.58
C MET A 383 15.89 -35.14 16.24
N LEU A 384 16.34 -36.01 17.16
CA LEU A 384 15.48 -36.92 17.93
C LEU A 384 14.63 -36.17 18.96
N ILE A 385 15.16 -35.11 19.59
CA ILE A 385 14.41 -34.21 20.47
C ILE A 385 13.35 -33.46 19.66
N CYS A 386 13.69 -32.91 18.48
CA CYS A 386 12.72 -32.29 17.58
C CYS A 386 11.64 -33.28 17.12
N ALA A 387 12.00 -34.54 16.85
CA ALA A 387 11.04 -35.60 16.55
C ALA A 387 10.13 -35.95 17.74
N GLY A 388 10.65 -35.91 18.97
CA GLY A 388 9.84 -36.04 20.19
C GLY A 388 8.96 -34.81 20.48
N TRP A 389 9.43 -33.62 20.10
CA TRP A 389 8.77 -32.32 20.32
C TRP A 389 7.58 -32.10 19.38
N LEU A 390 7.64 -32.61 18.15
CA LEU A 390 6.56 -32.55 17.17
C LEU A 390 5.39 -33.50 17.50
N GLY A 391 5.58 -34.44 18.44
CA GLY A 391 4.62 -35.51 18.72
C GLY A 391 4.68 -36.61 17.66
N TRP A 392 4.86 -37.86 18.08
CA TRP A 392 5.04 -38.99 17.17
C TRP A 392 3.79 -39.36 16.35
N ASP A 393 2.60 -38.92 16.77
CA ASP A 393 1.33 -39.36 16.19
C ASP A 393 0.98 -38.68 14.85
N ASP A 394 1.57 -37.53 14.53
CA ASP A 394 1.16 -36.74 13.37
C ASP A 394 2.05 -37.03 12.14
N ARG A 395 1.66 -38.08 11.39
CA ARG A 395 2.43 -38.64 10.25
C ARG A 395 2.75 -37.61 9.15
N ALA A 396 2.00 -36.52 9.07
CA ALA A 396 2.18 -35.46 8.07
C ALA A 396 3.53 -34.75 8.16
N TYR A 397 4.25 -34.84 9.29
CA TYR A 397 5.49 -34.08 9.54
C TYR A 397 6.77 -34.92 9.51
N TRP A 398 6.69 -36.22 9.20
CA TRP A 398 7.86 -37.10 9.15
C TRP A 398 8.91 -36.67 8.11
N TRP A 399 8.50 -35.92 7.08
CA TRP A 399 9.44 -35.33 6.11
C TRP A 399 10.40 -34.31 6.74
N ILE A 400 10.00 -33.61 7.81
CA ILE A 400 10.84 -32.64 8.54
C ILE A 400 12.05 -33.34 9.16
N VAL A 401 11.93 -34.62 9.51
CA VAL A 401 13.02 -35.44 10.06
C VAL A 401 13.70 -36.27 8.97
N GLY A 402 12.92 -36.84 8.04
CA GLY A 402 13.39 -37.70 6.96
C GLY A 402 14.28 -36.99 5.93
N ILE A 403 13.93 -35.76 5.53
CA ILE A 403 14.73 -34.99 4.56
C ILE A 403 16.13 -34.66 5.12
N PRO A 404 16.30 -34.18 6.35
CA PRO A 404 17.61 -34.01 6.98
C PRO A 404 18.48 -35.26 7.01
N ILE A 405 17.91 -36.40 7.41
CA ILE A 405 18.63 -37.67 7.48
C ILE A 405 19.05 -38.09 6.07
N GLY A 406 18.15 -38.01 5.09
CA GLY A 406 18.45 -38.26 3.69
C GLY A 406 19.55 -37.33 3.15
N ALA A 407 19.47 -36.03 3.45
CA ALA A 407 20.48 -35.05 3.06
C ALA A 407 21.85 -35.38 3.68
N LEU A 408 21.90 -35.76 4.96
CA LEU A 408 23.14 -36.15 5.63
C LEU A 408 23.76 -37.39 4.99
N ILE A 409 22.96 -38.41 4.67
CA ILE A 409 23.41 -39.64 3.99
C ILE A 409 23.95 -39.32 2.60
N VAL A 410 23.18 -38.59 1.78
CA VAL A 410 23.54 -38.23 0.41
C VAL A 410 24.80 -37.36 0.37
N VAL A 411 24.88 -36.32 1.22
CA VAL A 411 26.07 -35.45 1.30
C VAL A 411 27.29 -36.24 1.75
N SER A 412 27.14 -37.14 2.72
CA SER A 412 28.24 -38.02 3.17
C SER A 412 28.69 -38.97 2.07
N ALA A 413 27.77 -39.54 1.29
CA ALA A 413 28.07 -40.38 0.14
C ALA A 413 28.80 -39.61 -0.97
N ILE A 414 28.33 -38.41 -1.34
CA ILE A 414 28.98 -37.54 -2.33
C ILE A 414 30.39 -37.16 -1.87
N ALA A 415 30.57 -36.82 -0.59
CA ALA A 415 31.87 -36.49 -0.02
C ALA A 415 32.83 -37.67 -0.06
N ALA A 416 32.38 -38.88 0.29
CA ALA A 416 33.16 -40.11 0.21
C ALA A 416 33.57 -40.43 -1.24
N VAL A 417 32.63 -40.32 -2.19
CA VAL A 417 32.89 -40.52 -3.62
C VAL A 417 33.94 -39.52 -4.14
N ARG A 418 33.75 -38.22 -3.91
CA ARG A 418 34.69 -37.19 -4.36
C ARG A 418 36.06 -37.32 -3.73
N LYS A 419 36.12 -37.75 -2.45
CA LYS A 419 37.39 -38.08 -1.78
C LYS A 419 38.09 -39.25 -2.46
N ASN A 420 37.37 -40.33 -2.76
CA ASN A 420 37.92 -41.52 -3.42
C ASN A 420 38.47 -41.21 -4.82
N PHE A 421 37.88 -40.24 -5.54
CA PHE A 421 38.38 -39.77 -6.83
C PHE A 421 39.48 -38.71 -6.73
N GLY A 422 39.90 -38.29 -5.53
CA GLY A 422 40.91 -37.24 -5.35
C GLY A 422 40.48 -35.84 -5.79
N VAL A 423 39.17 -35.61 -5.99
CA VAL A 423 38.60 -34.34 -6.49
C VAL A 423 38.09 -33.44 -5.35
N LEU A 424 38.16 -33.91 -4.09
CA LEU A 424 37.77 -33.12 -2.92
C LEU A 424 38.87 -32.14 -2.52
N ASP A 425 39.10 -31.12 -3.35
CA ASP A 425 39.97 -30.00 -3.02
C ASP A 425 39.19 -28.91 -2.28
N LEU A 426 39.49 -28.72 -0.99
CA LEU A 426 38.91 -27.67 -0.15
C LEU A 426 39.79 -26.40 -0.13
N SER A 427 40.79 -26.30 -1.00
CA SER A 427 41.56 -25.08 -1.22
C SER A 427 40.92 -24.24 -2.32
N ALA A 428 40.33 -23.10 -1.93
CA ALA A 428 39.68 -22.20 -2.88
C ALA A 428 40.72 -21.32 -3.58
N ASP A 429 40.79 -21.45 -4.91
CA ASP A 429 41.73 -20.74 -5.77
C ASP A 429 41.32 -19.27 -6.07
N SER A 430 42.38 -18.50 -6.31
CA SER A 430 42.54 -17.06 -6.41
C SER A 430 41.91 -16.44 -7.67
N GLY A 431 41.38 -15.22 -7.54
CA GLY A 431 40.84 -14.43 -8.64
C GLY A 431 41.83 -13.36 -9.08
N SER A 432 41.88 -13.06 -10.38
CA SER A 432 42.76 -12.04 -10.96
C SER A 432 42.53 -10.64 -10.36
N PRO A 433 43.60 -9.87 -10.11
CA PRO A 433 43.51 -8.56 -9.47
C PRO A 433 42.96 -7.48 -10.41
N TYR A 434 42.06 -6.64 -9.91
CA TYR A 434 41.59 -5.43 -10.63
C TYR A 434 41.21 -4.31 -9.64
N GLU A 435 42.20 -3.49 -9.28
CA GLU A 435 42.09 -2.33 -8.37
C GLU A 435 40.97 -1.33 -8.76
N GLY A 436 40.70 -1.19 -10.07
CA GLY A 436 39.67 -0.30 -10.60
C GLY A 436 38.23 -0.64 -10.18
N ARG A 437 37.93 -1.91 -9.85
CA ARG A 437 36.59 -2.31 -9.40
C ARG A 437 36.31 -1.86 -7.96
N VAL A 438 37.31 -1.88 -7.08
CA VAL A 438 37.11 -1.55 -5.65
C VAL A 438 36.81 -0.06 -5.45
N ARG A 439 37.48 0.82 -6.22
CA ARG A 439 37.19 2.27 -6.23
C ARG A 439 35.72 2.55 -6.59
N MET A 440 35.16 1.80 -7.53
CA MET A 440 33.76 1.93 -7.94
C MET A 440 32.80 1.39 -6.86
N THR A 441 33.12 0.25 -6.25
CA THR A 441 32.34 -0.33 -5.13
C THR A 441 32.22 0.62 -3.94
N LEU A 442 33.31 1.31 -3.61
CA LEU A 442 33.32 2.34 -2.56
C LEU A 442 32.39 3.50 -2.92
N ALA A 443 32.52 4.01 -4.15
CA ALA A 443 31.68 5.09 -4.66
C ALA A 443 30.19 4.74 -4.63
N THR A 444 29.84 3.55 -5.08
CA THR A 444 28.46 3.07 -5.11
C THR A 444 27.89 2.94 -3.71
N GLY A 445 28.67 2.43 -2.74
CA GLY A 445 28.24 2.34 -1.34
C GLY A 445 27.90 3.70 -0.74
N ASP A 446 28.76 4.71 -0.96
CA ASP A 446 28.51 6.07 -0.47
C ASP A 446 27.27 6.70 -1.08
N VAL A 447 27.11 6.57 -2.41
CA VAL A 447 25.95 7.13 -3.13
C VAL A 447 24.66 6.48 -2.64
N LEU A 448 24.65 5.16 -2.38
CA LEU A 448 23.47 4.47 -1.84
C LEU A 448 23.11 4.96 -0.43
N ALA A 449 24.10 5.14 0.45
CA ALA A 449 23.86 5.68 1.78
C ALA A 449 23.26 7.09 1.75
N LEU A 450 23.74 7.95 0.83
CA LEU A 450 23.22 9.30 0.65
C LEU A 450 21.85 9.34 -0.02
N SER A 451 21.55 8.35 -0.86
CA SER A 451 20.25 8.24 -1.52
C SER A 451 19.11 8.09 -0.52
N VAL A 452 19.37 7.55 0.68
CA VAL A 452 18.42 7.51 1.79
C VAL A 452 18.04 8.92 2.27
N LEU A 453 19.03 9.80 2.44
CA LEU A 453 18.77 11.19 2.84
C LEU A 453 18.03 11.96 1.75
N LEU A 454 18.37 11.70 0.48
CA LEU A 454 17.65 12.26 -0.66
C LEU A 454 16.20 11.75 -0.72
N ALA A 455 15.94 10.48 -0.42
CA ALA A 455 14.58 9.96 -0.36
C ALA A 455 13.74 10.67 0.71
N GLY A 456 14.33 11.04 1.85
CA GLY A 456 13.66 11.87 2.85
C GLY A 456 13.37 13.29 2.34
N ALA A 457 14.32 13.92 1.67
CA ALA A 457 14.14 15.25 1.07
C ALA A 457 13.06 15.26 -0.04
N PHE A 458 13.06 14.25 -0.89
CA PHE A 458 12.04 14.06 -1.91
C PHE A 458 10.66 13.78 -1.30
N GLY A 459 10.59 13.02 -0.20
CA GLY A 459 9.36 12.79 0.56
C GLY A 459 8.75 14.10 1.11
N LEU A 460 9.59 15.01 1.63
CA LEU A 460 9.13 16.35 2.05
C LEU A 460 8.50 17.13 0.88
N VAL A 461 9.16 17.14 -0.28
CA VAL A 461 8.60 17.84 -1.45
C VAL A 461 7.28 17.20 -1.89
N ARG A 462 7.20 15.87 -1.95
CA ARG A 462 5.97 15.15 -2.27
C ARG A 462 4.83 15.50 -1.30
N ALA A 463 5.09 15.45 0.01
CA ALA A 463 4.07 15.70 1.03
C ALA A 463 3.54 17.14 1.00
N PHE A 464 4.42 18.13 0.80
CA PHE A 464 4.09 19.55 1.00
C PHE A 464 3.89 20.35 -0.30
N THR A 465 4.15 19.80 -1.49
CA THR A 465 3.85 20.49 -2.76
C THR A 465 2.36 20.82 -2.86
N ALA A 466 1.50 19.82 -2.60
CA ALA A 466 0.05 19.95 -2.67
C ALA A 466 -0.52 21.08 -1.80
N PRO A 467 -0.36 21.07 -0.46
CA PRO A 467 -0.94 22.10 0.39
C PRO A 467 -0.36 23.50 0.12
N VAL A 468 0.92 23.61 -0.27
CA VAL A 468 1.54 24.92 -0.54
C VAL A 468 1.08 25.50 -1.86
N VAL A 469 1.03 24.69 -2.93
CA VAL A 469 0.54 25.13 -4.24
C VAL A 469 -0.94 25.49 -4.16
N LEU A 470 -1.76 24.64 -3.52
CA LEU A 470 -3.19 24.90 -3.38
C LEU A 470 -3.47 26.21 -2.61
N ALA A 471 -2.75 26.45 -1.51
CA ALA A 471 -2.82 27.72 -0.79
C ALA A 471 -2.43 28.91 -1.66
N ALA A 472 -1.33 28.78 -2.43
CA ALA A 472 -0.85 29.84 -3.30
C ALA A 472 -1.82 30.19 -4.45
N VAL A 473 -2.56 29.23 -5.00
CA VAL A 473 -3.50 29.48 -6.12
C VAL A 473 -4.91 29.86 -5.67
N THR A 474 -5.25 29.64 -4.40
CA THR A 474 -6.55 30.01 -3.81
C THR A 474 -6.49 31.35 -3.08
N ASP A 475 -5.34 32.04 -3.10
CA ASP A 475 -5.03 33.24 -2.30
C ASP A 475 -5.30 33.06 -0.79
N LEU A 476 -5.29 31.80 -0.32
CA LEU A 476 -5.40 31.45 1.08
C LEU A 476 -4.00 31.36 1.69
N ILE A 477 -3.84 31.84 2.92
CA ILE A 477 -2.62 31.56 3.68
C ILE A 477 -2.54 30.04 3.85
N PRO A 478 -1.40 29.37 3.54
CA PRO A 478 -1.27 27.95 3.82
C PRO A 478 -1.62 27.73 5.29
N GLY A 479 -2.60 26.85 5.55
CA GLY A 479 -3.20 26.69 6.88
C GLY A 479 -2.17 26.48 8.00
N ASN A 480 -0.97 26.00 7.64
CA ASN A 480 0.19 25.96 8.51
C ASN A 480 1.47 26.51 7.82
N PRO A 481 2.14 27.55 8.36
CA PRO A 481 3.36 28.11 7.77
C PRO A 481 4.52 27.11 7.72
N TRP A 482 4.52 26.09 8.60
CA TRP A 482 5.53 25.03 8.58
C TRP A 482 5.49 24.19 7.30
N SER A 483 4.35 24.11 6.61
CA SER A 483 4.26 23.43 5.31
C SER A 483 5.20 24.05 4.27
N VAL A 484 5.28 25.39 4.23
CA VAL A 484 6.20 26.11 3.35
C VAL A 484 7.64 25.87 3.77
N VAL A 485 7.92 25.95 5.08
CA VAL A 485 9.27 25.71 5.62
C VAL A 485 9.78 24.31 5.28
N LEU A 486 8.95 23.28 5.44
CA LEU A 486 9.31 21.90 5.15
C LEU A 486 9.45 21.63 3.64
N LEU A 487 8.62 22.26 2.80
CA LEU A 487 8.80 22.21 1.34
C LEU A 487 10.14 22.83 0.93
N LEU A 488 10.45 24.04 1.42
CA LEU A 488 11.71 24.72 1.13
C LEU A 488 12.92 23.95 1.68
N LEU A 489 12.79 23.36 2.86
CA LEU A 489 13.81 22.46 3.43
C LEU A 489 14.04 21.25 2.51
N GLY A 490 12.98 20.63 1.99
CA GLY A 490 13.08 19.53 1.01
C GLY A 490 13.91 19.93 -0.21
N TRP A 491 13.56 21.05 -0.86
CA TRP A 491 14.31 21.59 -2.00
C TRP A 491 15.76 21.95 -1.65
N ALA A 492 16.00 22.56 -0.48
CA ALA A 492 17.34 22.89 0.00
C ALA A 492 18.19 21.63 0.22
N LEU A 493 17.61 20.57 0.80
CA LEU A 493 18.29 19.29 1.02
C LEU A 493 18.61 18.57 -0.30
N VAL A 494 17.72 18.64 -1.29
CA VAL A 494 17.97 18.09 -2.64
C VAL A 494 19.23 18.68 -3.30
N ILE A 495 19.52 19.96 -3.05
CA ILE A 495 20.68 20.66 -3.59
C ILE A 495 21.93 20.44 -2.71
N THR A 496 21.77 20.54 -1.39
CA THR A 496 22.89 20.54 -0.44
C THR A 496 23.43 19.13 -0.18
N VAL A 497 22.58 18.10 -0.06
CA VAL A 497 23.01 16.72 0.23
C VAL A 497 23.99 16.20 -0.83
N PRO A 498 23.73 16.29 -2.15
CA PRO A 498 24.70 15.84 -3.16
C PRO A 498 25.97 16.70 -3.20
N ALA A 499 25.86 18.00 -2.89
CA ALA A 499 27.01 18.90 -2.86
C ALA A 499 27.97 18.58 -1.70
N VAL A 500 27.43 18.33 -0.51
CA VAL A 500 28.19 17.91 0.68
C VAL A 500 28.72 16.49 0.49
N ALA A 501 27.88 15.59 -0.01
CA ALA A 501 28.23 14.21 -0.34
C ALA A 501 29.53 14.11 -1.13
N VAL A 502 29.67 14.85 -2.22
CA VAL A 502 30.87 14.72 -3.06
C VAL A 502 32.13 15.23 -2.35
N ARG A 503 32.02 16.24 -1.48
CA ARG A 503 33.14 16.68 -0.64
C ARG A 503 33.54 15.60 0.37
N CYS A 504 32.57 15.02 1.07
CA CYS A 504 32.80 13.94 2.04
C CYS A 504 33.34 12.66 1.37
N ILE A 505 32.79 12.29 0.21
CA ILE A 505 33.24 11.15 -0.61
C ILE A 505 34.68 11.36 -1.08
N HIS A 506 35.03 12.57 -1.54
CA HIS A 506 36.39 12.85 -1.99
C HIS A 506 37.39 12.80 -0.82
N GLY A 507 37.08 13.46 0.29
CA GLY A 507 37.94 13.48 1.48
C GLY A 507 38.15 12.10 2.09
N THR A 508 37.06 11.32 2.25
CA THR A 508 37.16 9.95 2.78
C THR A 508 37.93 9.04 1.84
N ARG A 509 37.77 9.15 0.51
CA ARG A 509 38.54 8.35 -0.46
C ARG A 509 40.03 8.60 -0.35
N VAL A 510 40.46 9.87 -0.28
CA VAL A 510 41.88 10.22 -0.18
C VAL A 510 42.50 9.64 1.09
N VAL A 511 41.84 9.81 2.25
CA VAL A 511 42.35 9.30 3.52
C VAL A 511 42.34 7.77 3.58
N TYR A 512 41.25 7.12 3.15
CA TYR A 512 41.15 5.65 3.20
C TYR A 512 42.14 4.99 2.24
N PHE A 513 42.26 5.49 1.00
CA PHE A 513 43.24 4.96 0.04
C PHE A 513 44.66 5.21 0.52
N ALA A 514 44.98 6.40 1.03
CA ALA A 514 46.32 6.67 1.57
C ALA A 514 46.68 5.73 2.73
N ARG A 515 45.73 5.42 3.62
CA ARG A 515 45.93 4.48 4.73
C ARG A 515 46.14 3.05 4.23
N TRP A 516 45.39 2.63 3.21
CA TRP A 516 45.52 1.29 2.61
C TRP A 516 46.78 1.11 1.75
N THR A 517 47.15 2.10 0.95
CA THR A 517 48.40 2.05 0.19
C THR A 517 49.61 2.03 1.10
N LYS A 518 49.55 2.76 2.23
CA LYS A 518 50.60 2.73 3.26
C LYS A 518 50.73 1.33 3.88
N HIS A 519 49.63 0.73 4.31
CA HIS A 519 49.64 -0.64 4.85
C HIS A 519 50.11 -1.68 3.83
N ALA A 520 49.65 -1.63 2.58
CA ALA A 520 50.10 -2.54 1.54
C ALA A 520 51.61 -2.40 1.26
N SER A 521 52.15 -1.17 1.31
CA SER A 521 53.59 -0.93 1.16
C SER A 521 54.40 -1.46 2.34
N GLU A 522 53.89 -1.33 3.56
CA GLU A 522 54.53 -1.85 4.79
C GLU A 522 54.51 -3.38 4.83
N GLN A 523 53.40 -4.02 4.42
CA GLN A 523 53.24 -5.48 4.40
C GLN A 523 54.08 -6.15 3.31
N SER A 524 54.37 -5.45 2.20
CA SER A 524 55.27 -5.95 1.15
C SER A 524 56.73 -6.07 1.58
N GLN A 525 57.12 -5.40 2.68
CA GLN A 525 58.51 -5.33 3.15
C GLN A 525 58.87 -6.41 4.21
N SER A 526 57.91 -7.18 4.72
CA SER A 526 58.17 -8.27 5.68
C SER A 526 57.34 -9.53 5.37
N PRO A 527 57.88 -10.53 4.64
CA PRO A 527 57.12 -11.72 4.21
C PRO A 527 56.84 -12.75 5.33
N GLN A 528 57.26 -12.52 6.57
CA GLN A 528 57.20 -13.51 7.65
C GLN A 528 56.52 -12.94 8.90
N HIS A 529 55.42 -13.59 9.27
CA HIS A 529 54.54 -13.36 10.45
C HIS A 529 53.68 -12.08 10.34
N SER A 530 52.36 -12.08 10.49
CA SER A 530 51.47 -12.91 11.32
C SER A 530 50.12 -13.11 10.60
N ALA A 531 49.40 -14.17 10.95
CA ALA A 531 47.96 -14.25 10.72
C ALA A 531 47.28 -13.19 11.59
N ASP A 532 47.33 -11.94 11.15
CA ASP A 532 46.78 -10.82 11.92
C ASP A 532 45.27 -10.97 12.00
N THR A 533 44.82 -11.19 13.21
CA THR A 533 43.42 -11.05 13.61
C THR A 533 42.93 -9.68 13.14
N PRO A 534 41.68 -9.56 12.61
CA PRO A 534 41.14 -8.26 12.25
C PRO A 534 41.30 -7.32 13.46
N PRO A 535 41.76 -6.07 13.26
CA PRO A 535 42.10 -5.20 14.38
C PRO A 535 40.93 -5.13 15.36
N ARG A 536 41.20 -5.43 16.64
CA ARG A 536 40.22 -5.63 17.72
C ARG A 536 39.13 -4.56 17.76
N GLU A 537 39.49 -3.31 17.44
CA GLU A 537 38.58 -2.17 17.32
C GLU A 537 37.47 -2.39 16.28
N ARG A 538 37.76 -2.97 15.12
CA ARG A 538 36.76 -3.20 14.05
C ARG A 538 35.66 -4.13 14.52
N THR A 539 36.04 -5.22 15.18
CA THR A 539 35.12 -6.24 15.66
C THR A 539 34.21 -5.68 16.77
N ILE A 540 34.73 -4.78 17.62
CA ILE A 540 33.92 -4.11 18.65
C ILE A 540 32.81 -3.28 18.01
N PHE A 541 33.13 -2.42 17.04
CA PHE A 541 32.12 -1.60 16.36
C PHE A 541 31.04 -2.44 15.64
N ASP A 542 31.45 -3.52 14.96
CA ASP A 542 30.51 -4.41 14.28
C ASP A 542 29.50 -5.02 15.28
N TRP A 543 29.98 -5.50 16.44
CA TRP A 543 29.12 -6.03 17.49
C TRP A 543 28.23 -4.97 18.13
N THR A 544 28.75 -3.77 18.39
CA THR A 544 27.94 -2.68 18.95
C THR A 544 26.77 -2.32 18.02
N PHE A 545 27.02 -2.16 16.72
CA PHE A 545 25.94 -1.89 15.76
C PHE A 545 24.94 -3.05 15.66
N ALA A 546 25.43 -4.30 15.66
CA ALA A 546 24.56 -5.47 15.64
C ALA A 546 23.67 -5.53 16.90
N ILE A 547 24.22 -5.28 18.09
CA ILE A 547 23.48 -5.26 19.36
C ILE A 547 22.43 -4.15 19.36
N ILE A 548 22.75 -2.95 18.88
CA ILE A 548 21.78 -1.86 18.75
C ILE A 548 20.63 -2.26 17.82
N CYS A 549 20.94 -2.83 16.65
CA CYS A 549 19.91 -3.26 15.70
C CYS A 549 19.04 -4.39 16.27
N VAL A 550 19.64 -5.36 16.97
CA VAL A 550 18.89 -6.41 17.66
C VAL A 550 18.01 -5.83 18.77
N GLY A 551 18.50 -4.87 19.54
CA GLY A 551 17.72 -4.20 20.59
C GLY A 551 16.50 -3.47 20.03
N ILE A 552 16.66 -2.75 18.91
CA ILE A 552 15.55 -2.07 18.22
C ILE A 552 14.52 -3.09 17.72
N LEU A 553 14.97 -4.13 17.00
CA LEU A 553 14.08 -5.17 16.48
C LEU A 553 13.37 -5.95 17.60
N LEU A 554 14.08 -6.25 18.69
CA LEU A 554 13.52 -6.95 19.84
C LEU A 554 12.47 -6.11 20.55
N TRP A 555 12.67 -4.79 20.67
CA TRP A 555 11.66 -3.91 21.27
C TRP A 555 10.42 -3.77 20.36
N LEU A 556 10.61 -3.62 19.04
CA LEU A 556 9.51 -3.62 18.08
C LEU A 556 8.75 -4.95 18.05
N TYR A 557 9.44 -6.06 18.31
CA TYR A 557 8.83 -7.39 18.42
C TYR A 557 8.06 -7.59 19.72
N LEU A 558 8.67 -7.28 20.87
CA LEU A 558 8.09 -7.54 22.19
C LEU A 558 7.03 -6.52 22.58
N CYS A 559 7.24 -5.22 22.30
CA CYS A 559 6.33 -4.15 22.69
C CYS A 559 6.01 -3.22 21.50
N PRO A 560 5.38 -3.73 20.43
CA PRO A 560 5.16 -2.98 19.18
C PRO A 560 4.40 -1.67 19.42
N THR A 561 3.33 -1.69 20.21
CA THR A 561 2.47 -0.52 20.46
C THR A 561 3.19 0.61 21.20
N ALA A 562 3.98 0.27 22.23
CA ALA A 562 4.68 1.25 23.05
C ALA A 562 5.71 2.07 22.26
N LEU A 563 6.54 1.40 21.45
CA LEU A 563 7.62 2.05 20.73
C LEU A 563 7.10 2.80 19.49
N THR A 564 6.15 2.22 18.75
CA THR A 564 5.64 2.82 17.50
C THR A 564 4.78 4.07 17.72
N ARG A 565 4.10 4.19 18.87
CA ARG A 565 3.39 5.42 19.27
C ARG A 565 4.34 6.61 19.38
N VAL A 566 5.56 6.38 19.89
CA VAL A 566 6.60 7.42 20.01
C VAL A 566 7.26 7.70 18.68
N LEU A 567 7.62 6.67 17.92
CA LEU A 567 8.34 6.81 16.65
C LEU A 567 7.48 7.45 15.54
N GLY A 568 6.20 7.10 15.46
CA GLY A 568 5.36 7.41 14.31
C GLY A 568 5.69 6.55 13.08
N VAL A 569 4.90 6.71 12.01
CA VAL A 569 4.91 5.84 10.82
C VAL A 569 6.28 5.76 10.14
N VAL A 570 6.86 6.90 9.77
CA VAL A 570 8.06 6.97 8.93
C VAL A 570 9.29 6.45 9.69
N ALA A 571 9.46 6.83 10.95
CA ALA A 571 10.58 6.37 11.76
C ALA A 571 10.51 4.85 12.02
N THR A 572 9.31 4.32 12.32
CA THR A 572 9.12 2.87 12.47
C THR A 572 9.51 2.11 11.21
N ALA A 573 9.07 2.55 10.03
CA ALA A 573 9.44 1.92 8.75
C ALA A 573 10.95 1.90 8.52
N LEU A 574 11.62 3.05 8.70
CA LEU A 574 13.06 3.20 8.47
C LEU A 574 13.90 2.38 9.45
N LEU A 575 13.55 2.40 10.73
CA LEU A 575 14.27 1.65 11.76
C LEU A 575 14.07 0.14 11.57
N SER A 576 12.87 -0.31 11.22
CA SER A 576 12.59 -1.73 11.01
C SER A 576 13.38 -2.30 9.82
N VAL A 577 13.26 -1.67 8.64
CA VAL A 577 13.99 -2.10 7.43
C VAL A 577 15.51 -1.91 7.60
N GLY A 578 15.91 -0.80 8.21
CA GLY A 578 17.30 -0.44 8.46
C GLY A 578 18.02 -1.41 9.38
N SER A 579 17.43 -1.72 10.53
CA SER A 579 18.01 -2.63 11.50
C SER A 579 18.16 -4.05 10.93
N TRP A 580 17.17 -4.55 10.18
CA TRP A 580 17.30 -5.82 9.47
C TRP A 580 18.44 -5.82 8.45
N ALA A 581 18.53 -4.78 7.63
CA ALA A 581 19.54 -4.70 6.59
C ALA A 581 20.97 -4.57 7.14
N VAL A 582 21.15 -3.77 8.20
CA VAL A 582 22.45 -3.66 8.87
C VAL A 582 22.81 -4.98 9.54
N LEU A 583 21.90 -5.59 10.29
CA LEU A 583 22.13 -6.87 10.98
C LEU A 583 22.51 -7.98 9.99
N ILE A 584 21.69 -8.24 8.98
CA ILE A 584 21.95 -9.24 7.94
C ILE A 584 23.25 -8.91 7.20
N GLY A 585 23.49 -7.62 6.93
CA GLY A 585 24.68 -7.14 6.27
C GLY A 585 25.97 -7.46 7.04
N LEU A 586 25.98 -7.21 8.35
CA LEU A 586 27.12 -7.49 9.24
C LEU A 586 27.36 -8.99 9.39
N VAL A 587 26.29 -9.79 9.54
CA VAL A 587 26.40 -11.26 9.57
C VAL A 587 27.03 -11.79 8.28
N ILE A 588 26.61 -11.29 7.10
CA ILE A 588 27.19 -11.68 5.82
C ILE A 588 28.67 -11.31 5.73
N VAL A 589 29.04 -10.08 6.13
CA VAL A 589 30.45 -9.64 6.11
C VAL A 589 31.31 -10.53 7.02
N HIS A 590 30.83 -10.83 8.23
CA HIS A 590 31.50 -11.70 9.17
C HIS A 590 31.71 -13.10 8.61
N LEU A 591 30.66 -13.72 8.05
CA LEU A 591 30.75 -15.05 7.45
C LEU A 591 31.63 -15.11 6.19
N GLN A 592 31.75 -14.01 5.44
CA GLN A 592 32.60 -13.94 4.24
C GLN A 592 34.11 -13.83 4.54
N ARG A 593 34.49 -13.51 5.78
CA ARG A 593 35.88 -13.52 6.24
C ARG A 593 36.38 -14.92 6.59
N LYS A 594 35.47 -15.88 6.80
CA LYS A 594 35.79 -17.27 7.13
C LYS A 594 35.59 -18.16 5.91
N LYS A 595 36.18 -19.35 5.93
CA LYS A 595 35.85 -20.36 4.91
C LYS A 595 34.35 -20.69 4.99
N PRO A 596 33.66 -20.85 3.85
CA PRO A 596 32.29 -21.32 3.86
C PRO A 596 32.23 -22.71 4.49
N LEU A 597 31.06 -23.10 5.00
CA LEU A 597 30.85 -24.45 5.52
C LEU A 597 31.23 -25.50 4.47
N GLU A 598 31.83 -26.60 4.92
CA GLU A 598 32.32 -27.70 4.10
C GLU A 598 31.25 -28.27 3.16
N VAL A 599 29.98 -28.30 3.59
CA VAL A 599 28.86 -28.70 2.72
C VAL A 599 28.72 -27.79 1.51
N PHE A 600 28.95 -26.49 1.66
CA PHE A 600 28.88 -25.55 0.54
C PHE A 600 30.11 -25.64 -0.36
N MET A 601 31.29 -25.89 0.23
CA MET A 601 32.51 -26.16 -0.53
C MET A 601 32.37 -27.43 -1.39
N LEU A 602 31.72 -28.47 -0.84
CA LEU A 602 31.40 -29.69 -1.59
C LEU A 602 30.61 -29.38 -2.87
N PHE A 603 29.70 -28.42 -2.84
CA PHE A 603 28.93 -27.99 -4.02
C PHE A 603 29.60 -26.86 -4.83
N GLY A 604 30.89 -26.58 -4.60
CA GLY A 604 31.67 -25.60 -5.38
C GLY A 604 31.37 -24.14 -5.03
N MET A 605 30.66 -23.86 -3.95
CA MET A 605 30.35 -22.49 -3.54
C MET A 605 31.55 -21.84 -2.86
N LYS A 606 31.92 -20.65 -3.35
CA LYS A 606 33.04 -19.85 -2.81
C LYS A 606 32.66 -18.97 -1.62
N ALA A 607 31.38 -18.95 -1.24
CA ALA A 607 30.87 -18.17 -0.12
C ALA A 607 29.57 -18.78 0.41
N THR A 608 29.28 -18.52 1.69
CA THR A 608 28.02 -18.93 2.32
C THR A 608 26.82 -18.20 1.71
N PRO A 609 25.80 -18.91 1.18
CA PRO A 609 24.67 -18.31 0.47
C PRO A 609 23.54 -17.84 1.41
N VAL A 610 23.84 -16.98 2.39
CA VAL A 610 22.89 -16.56 3.45
C VAL A 610 21.57 -16.03 2.89
N LEU A 611 21.61 -15.07 1.95
CA LEU A 611 20.40 -14.46 1.39
C LEU A 611 19.55 -15.47 0.61
N THR A 612 20.18 -16.37 -0.13
CA THR A 612 19.49 -17.44 -0.86
C THR A 612 18.83 -18.40 0.11
N LEU A 613 19.50 -18.77 1.20
CA LEU A 613 18.92 -19.65 2.22
C LEU A 613 17.74 -19.00 2.93
N VAL A 614 17.85 -17.73 3.32
CA VAL A 614 16.72 -16.98 3.90
C VAL A 614 15.54 -16.93 2.92
N ALA A 615 15.80 -16.62 1.64
CA ALA A 615 14.76 -16.58 0.62
C ALA A 615 14.11 -17.96 0.39
N VAL A 616 14.91 -19.05 0.36
CA VAL A 616 14.40 -20.42 0.23
C VAL A 616 13.58 -20.81 1.46
N VAL A 617 14.02 -20.47 2.68
CA VAL A 617 13.25 -20.72 3.92
C VAL A 617 11.90 -20.04 3.84
N VAL A 618 11.87 -18.74 3.56
CA VAL A 618 10.63 -17.97 3.44
C VAL A 618 9.74 -18.56 2.34
N PHE A 619 10.30 -18.92 1.20
CA PHE A 619 9.56 -19.51 0.08
C PHE A 619 8.98 -20.89 0.42
N VAL A 620 9.76 -21.78 1.04
CA VAL A 620 9.31 -23.13 1.43
C VAL A 620 8.23 -23.07 2.50
N VAL A 621 8.41 -22.22 3.52
CA VAL A 621 7.37 -21.98 4.56
C VAL A 621 6.10 -21.39 3.93
N SER A 622 6.24 -20.53 2.91
CA SER A 622 5.08 -20.00 2.18
C SER A 622 4.35 -21.08 1.37
N LEU A 623 5.09 -21.99 0.73
CA LEU A 623 4.51 -23.10 -0.03
C LEU A 623 3.78 -24.13 0.84
N SER A 624 4.16 -24.29 2.11
CA SER A 624 3.46 -25.19 3.04
C SER A 624 2.15 -24.63 3.59
N GLY A 625 1.69 -23.46 3.09
CA GLY A 625 0.51 -22.74 3.61
C GLY A 625 0.81 -21.89 4.84
N GLY A 626 2.07 -21.88 5.30
CA GLY A 626 2.52 -21.18 6.51
C GLY A 626 1.92 -21.73 7.80
N ASP A 627 2.14 -20.99 8.87
CA ASP A 627 1.54 -21.20 10.19
C ASP A 627 0.00 -21.15 10.13
N ARG A 628 -0.69 -22.18 10.59
CA ARG A 628 -2.17 -22.26 10.56
C ARG A 628 -2.84 -21.30 11.52
N ASP A 629 -2.18 -20.98 12.63
CA ASP A 629 -2.73 -20.11 13.67
C ASP A 629 -2.30 -18.64 13.48
N LEU A 630 -1.27 -18.39 12.69
CA LEU A 630 -0.91 -17.03 12.28
C LEU A 630 -2.04 -16.42 11.45
N HIS A 631 -2.46 -15.22 11.82
CA HIS A 631 -3.58 -14.49 11.20
C HIS A 631 -4.96 -15.08 11.45
N THR A 632 -5.12 -15.89 12.50
CA THR A 632 -6.45 -16.31 12.98
C THR A 632 -7.30 -15.11 13.40
N ILE A 633 -8.60 -15.22 13.17
CA ILE A 633 -9.56 -14.19 13.57
C ILE A 633 -9.59 -14.11 15.11
N ARG A 634 -9.56 -12.89 15.65
CA ARG A 634 -9.59 -12.66 17.09
C ARG A 634 -10.99 -12.95 17.66
N THR A 635 -11.05 -13.70 18.75
CA THR A 635 -12.29 -14.00 19.49
C THR A 635 -12.30 -13.29 20.84
N LEU A 636 -13.48 -12.90 21.31
CA LEU A 636 -13.64 -12.33 22.65
C LEU A 636 -13.86 -13.40 23.73
N SER A 637 -14.45 -14.53 23.36
CA SER A 637 -14.80 -15.63 24.25
C SER A 637 -14.94 -16.93 23.48
N ASP A 638 -14.62 -18.04 24.14
CA ASP A 638 -14.82 -19.40 23.62
C ASP A 638 -16.27 -19.89 23.80
N GLN A 639 -17.16 -19.10 24.42
CA GLN A 639 -18.59 -19.41 24.62
C GLN A 639 -19.33 -19.45 23.29
N ARG A 640 -20.01 -20.57 22.98
CA ARG A 640 -20.50 -20.96 21.64
C ARG A 640 -21.97 -20.72 21.32
N ASP A 641 -22.66 -19.83 22.02
CA ASP A 641 -24.08 -19.63 21.75
C ASP A 641 -24.28 -18.85 20.44
N PRO A 642 -24.90 -19.44 19.39
CA PRO A 642 -25.15 -18.73 18.16
C PRO A 642 -26.11 -17.57 18.44
N PRO A 643 -25.83 -16.35 17.96
CA PRO A 643 -26.72 -15.24 18.21
C PRO A 643 -28.04 -15.46 17.46
N VAL A 644 -29.16 -15.34 18.17
CA VAL A 644 -30.49 -15.34 17.55
C VAL A 644 -30.63 -14.04 16.75
N ARG A 645 -30.94 -14.16 15.46
CA ARG A 645 -31.13 -13.02 14.54
C ARG A 645 -32.56 -13.01 14.02
N ILE A 646 -33.05 -11.81 13.71
CA ILE A 646 -34.36 -11.66 13.06
C ILE A 646 -34.23 -11.81 11.55
N THR A 647 -35.30 -12.23 10.89
CA THR A 647 -35.36 -12.30 9.43
C THR A 647 -35.56 -10.90 8.83
N LEU A 648 -35.28 -10.75 7.53
CA LEU A 648 -35.56 -9.50 6.79
C LEU A 648 -37.04 -9.09 6.88
N GLY A 649 -37.97 -10.05 6.82
CA GLY A 649 -39.41 -9.79 6.99
C GLY A 649 -39.76 -9.26 8.38
N THR A 650 -39.24 -9.88 9.44
CA THR A 650 -39.44 -9.37 10.81
C THR A 650 -38.83 -7.99 11.00
N ARG A 651 -37.66 -7.73 10.41
CA ARG A 651 -37.05 -6.40 10.42
C ARG A 651 -37.93 -5.36 9.73
N PHE A 652 -38.50 -5.68 8.56
CA PHE A 652 -39.42 -4.81 7.84
C PHE A 652 -40.66 -4.48 8.68
N THR A 653 -41.28 -5.48 9.32
CA THR A 653 -42.43 -5.29 10.21
C THR A 653 -42.10 -4.38 11.40
N ASN A 654 -40.96 -4.63 12.06
CA ASN A 654 -40.51 -3.81 13.20
C ASN A 654 -40.21 -2.36 12.77
N TRP A 655 -39.61 -2.18 11.59
CA TRP A 655 -39.36 -0.85 11.03
C TRP A 655 -40.68 -0.14 10.73
N MET A 656 -41.65 -0.80 10.11
CA MET A 656 -42.97 -0.25 9.81
C MET A 656 -43.75 0.18 11.06
N ALA A 657 -43.67 -0.62 12.13
CA ALA A 657 -44.36 -0.37 13.40
C ALA A 657 -43.79 0.81 14.23
N ASP A 658 -42.63 1.33 13.86
CA ASP A 658 -41.99 2.44 14.55
C ASP A 658 -42.90 3.69 14.61
N SER A 659 -43.09 4.22 15.81
CA SER A 659 -43.92 5.40 16.08
C SER A 659 -43.23 6.71 15.71
N GLY A 660 -41.90 6.72 15.54
CA GLY A 660 -41.11 7.85 15.03
C GLY A 660 -41.00 7.91 13.50
N ALA A 661 -41.85 7.17 12.78
CA ALA A 661 -41.75 6.97 11.33
C ALA A 661 -41.93 8.26 10.50
N CYS A 662 -41.10 8.40 9.47
CA CYS A 662 -41.20 9.44 8.46
C CYS A 662 -42.41 9.22 7.53
N ARG A 663 -43.62 9.59 7.96
CA ARG A 663 -44.84 9.45 7.15
C ARG A 663 -45.25 10.81 6.58
N ARG A 664 -45.67 10.82 5.32
CA ARG A 664 -46.10 12.04 4.62
C ARG A 664 -47.46 11.82 3.96
N PRO A 665 -48.42 12.74 4.08
CA PRO A 665 -49.67 12.63 3.36
C PRO A 665 -49.42 12.68 1.85
N ILE A 666 -50.19 11.90 1.09
CA ILE A 666 -50.16 11.96 -0.38
C ILE A 666 -51.19 13.01 -0.82
N GLU A 667 -50.71 14.14 -1.35
CA GLU A 667 -51.58 15.21 -1.85
C GLU A 667 -52.55 14.70 -2.93
N GLY A 668 -53.84 15.00 -2.78
CA GLY A 668 -54.89 14.59 -3.73
C GLY A 668 -55.35 13.13 -3.60
N ALA A 669 -54.83 12.35 -2.63
CA ALA A 669 -55.34 11.02 -2.34
C ALA A 669 -56.51 11.06 -1.34
N PRO A 670 -57.70 10.51 -1.67
CA PRO A 670 -58.82 10.46 -0.73
C PRO A 670 -58.53 9.50 0.45
N GLY A 671 -58.77 9.98 1.68
CA GLY A 671 -58.88 9.19 2.91
C GLY A 671 -57.71 9.17 3.90
N GLY A 672 -56.65 9.96 3.70
CA GLY A 672 -55.52 9.98 4.63
C GLY A 672 -54.48 8.88 4.37
N LEU A 673 -54.24 8.55 3.10
CA LEU A 673 -53.07 7.76 2.70
C LEU A 673 -51.77 8.55 2.92
N GLU A 674 -50.79 7.86 3.49
CA GLU A 674 -49.45 8.39 3.72
C GLU A 674 -48.41 7.58 2.93
N VAL A 675 -47.26 8.18 2.66
CA VAL A 675 -46.07 7.53 2.10
C VAL A 675 -44.93 7.61 3.10
N ARG A 676 -44.18 6.51 3.23
CA ARG A 676 -42.96 6.42 4.03
C ARG A 676 -41.78 6.03 3.13
N PRO A 677 -40.76 6.90 2.97
CA PRO A 677 -39.54 6.50 2.28
C PRO A 677 -38.78 5.48 3.13
N MET A 678 -38.32 4.42 2.49
CA MET A 678 -37.51 3.37 3.11
C MET A 678 -36.09 3.45 2.54
N ILE A 679 -35.11 3.79 3.39
CA ILE A 679 -33.73 3.98 2.97
C ILE A 679 -32.94 2.68 3.15
N LEU A 680 -32.21 2.31 2.10
CA LEU A 680 -31.17 1.30 2.13
C LEU A 680 -29.83 1.98 1.83
N VAL A 681 -28.81 1.77 2.65
CA VAL A 681 -27.50 2.42 2.43
C VAL A 681 -26.50 1.41 1.90
N ALA A 682 -25.81 1.72 0.81
CA ALA A 682 -24.61 1.02 0.36
C ALA A 682 -23.40 1.93 0.61
N ALA A 683 -22.35 1.41 1.24
CA ALA A 683 -21.14 2.17 1.56
C ALA A 683 -19.91 1.51 0.92
N SER A 684 -19.24 2.26 0.05
CA SER A 684 -18.07 1.81 -0.70
C SER A 684 -16.86 1.53 0.20
N GLY A 685 -15.95 0.72 -0.33
CA GLY A 685 -14.64 0.48 0.27
C GLY A 685 -13.59 1.50 -0.18
N GLY A 686 -12.83 2.02 0.77
CA GLY A 686 -11.75 2.97 0.48
C GLY A 686 -10.76 3.16 1.65
N GLY A 687 -10.68 2.19 2.56
CA GLY A 687 -9.95 2.33 3.82
C GLY A 687 -10.49 3.48 4.67
N ILE A 688 -9.63 4.16 5.41
CA ILE A 688 -10.01 5.23 6.34
C ILE A 688 -10.74 6.40 5.68
N ARG A 689 -10.47 6.69 4.40
CA ARG A 689 -11.20 7.71 3.61
C ARG A 689 -12.69 7.38 3.56
N ALA A 690 -13.02 6.17 3.13
CA ALA A 690 -14.39 5.68 3.11
C ALA A 690 -15.00 5.55 4.52
N ALA A 691 -14.19 5.22 5.53
CA ALA A 691 -14.67 5.14 6.91
C ALA A 691 -15.14 6.52 7.43
N ILE A 692 -14.36 7.58 7.18
CA ILE A 692 -14.72 8.96 7.53
C ILE A 692 -15.95 9.37 6.73
N TRP A 693 -15.91 9.24 5.39
CA TRP A 693 -17.03 9.60 4.51
C TRP A 693 -18.34 8.94 4.93
N THR A 694 -18.31 7.63 5.17
CA THR A 694 -19.49 6.85 5.55
C THR A 694 -20.00 7.23 6.94
N ALA A 695 -19.10 7.40 7.92
CA ALA A 695 -19.50 7.73 9.28
C ALA A 695 -20.13 9.13 9.34
N ASP A 696 -19.50 10.12 8.70
CA ASP A 696 -19.99 11.49 8.65
C ASP A 696 -21.29 11.59 7.86
N ALA A 697 -21.41 10.92 6.71
CA ALA A 697 -22.65 10.87 5.95
C ALA A 697 -23.79 10.22 6.76
N MET A 698 -23.52 9.14 7.49
CA MET A 698 -24.52 8.51 8.37
C MET A 698 -24.91 9.41 9.54
N ALA A 699 -23.96 10.16 10.11
CA ALA A 699 -24.22 11.14 11.14
C ALA A 699 -25.12 12.29 10.63
N GLU A 700 -24.90 12.76 9.40
CA GLU A 700 -25.78 13.75 8.78
C GLU A 700 -27.15 13.16 8.45
N ILE A 701 -27.24 11.94 7.91
CA ILE A 701 -28.53 11.25 7.68
C ILE A 701 -29.31 11.14 8.99
N ALA A 702 -28.65 10.79 10.09
CA ALA A 702 -29.27 10.74 11.41
C ALA A 702 -29.77 12.12 11.89
N GLY A 703 -29.11 13.21 11.47
CA GLY A 703 -29.48 14.58 11.81
C GLY A 703 -30.56 15.20 10.92
N MET A 704 -30.94 14.57 9.80
CA MET A 704 -31.89 15.14 8.82
C MET A 704 -33.34 15.10 9.33
N GLY A 705 -33.78 16.20 9.94
CA GLY A 705 -35.14 16.37 10.45
C GLY A 705 -35.59 15.28 11.43
N SER A 706 -36.90 15.10 11.58
CA SER A 706 -37.47 14.00 12.39
C SER A 706 -37.45 12.64 11.68
N CYS A 707 -37.25 12.64 10.36
CA CYS A 707 -37.27 11.45 9.52
C CYS A 707 -35.97 10.65 9.57
N GLY A 708 -34.84 11.34 9.53
CA GLY A 708 -33.49 10.77 9.40
C GLY A 708 -33.20 9.60 10.34
N PRO A 709 -33.40 9.73 11.67
CA PRO A 709 -33.12 8.67 12.63
C PRO A 709 -33.85 7.34 12.39
N ASN A 710 -35.02 7.37 11.72
CA ASN A 710 -35.94 6.23 11.63
C ASN A 710 -36.19 5.77 10.17
N ALA A 711 -35.52 6.39 9.19
CA ALA A 711 -35.75 6.13 7.76
C ALA A 711 -34.99 4.88 7.24
N VAL A 712 -33.88 4.49 7.87
CA VAL A 712 -32.98 3.44 7.37
C VAL A 712 -33.43 2.03 7.78
N LEU A 713 -33.71 1.18 6.80
CA LEU A 713 -34.02 -0.23 7.03
C LEU A 713 -32.74 -1.04 7.29
N ALA A 714 -31.76 -0.92 6.40
CA ALA A 714 -30.50 -1.66 6.41
C ALA A 714 -29.36 -0.90 5.70
N SER A 715 -28.13 -1.15 6.12
CA SER A 715 -26.90 -0.60 5.55
C SER A 715 -25.88 -1.71 5.24
N SER A 716 -25.40 -1.75 4.00
CA SER A 716 -24.38 -2.69 3.54
C SER A 716 -23.06 -1.95 3.27
N GLY A 717 -21.98 -2.35 3.95
CA GLY A 717 -20.68 -1.70 3.81
C GLY A 717 -19.58 -2.64 3.37
N VAL A 718 -18.56 -2.10 2.71
CA VAL A 718 -17.35 -2.81 2.29
C VAL A 718 -16.13 -2.11 2.87
N SER A 719 -15.11 -2.86 3.33
CA SER A 719 -13.83 -2.32 3.76
C SER A 719 -13.95 -1.14 4.75
N GLY A 720 -13.41 0.02 4.38
CA GLY A 720 -13.58 1.29 5.09
C GLY A 720 -15.04 1.68 5.37
N GLY A 721 -15.95 1.50 4.41
CA GLY A 721 -17.37 1.76 4.61
C GLY A 721 -17.99 0.91 5.74
N SER A 722 -17.56 -0.35 5.89
CA SER A 722 -17.97 -1.18 7.05
C SER A 722 -17.47 -0.62 8.38
N VAL A 723 -16.24 -0.09 8.41
CA VAL A 723 -15.69 0.56 9.59
C VAL A 723 -16.48 1.84 9.92
N GLY A 724 -16.79 2.66 8.92
CA GLY A 724 -17.61 3.87 9.09
C GLY A 724 -19.02 3.57 9.62
N LEU A 725 -19.69 2.53 9.09
CA LEU A 725 -20.99 2.08 9.58
C LEU A 725 -20.92 1.58 11.04
N ALA A 726 -19.85 0.88 11.42
CA ALA A 726 -19.65 0.44 12.80
C ALA A 726 -19.46 1.64 13.75
N ILE A 727 -18.68 2.65 13.36
CA ILE A 727 -18.53 3.88 14.15
C ILE A 727 -19.87 4.62 14.29
N ALA A 728 -20.59 4.83 13.19
CA ALA A 728 -21.90 5.50 13.21
C ALA A 728 -22.96 4.76 14.04
N ARG A 729 -22.82 3.44 14.22
CA ARG A 729 -23.67 2.64 15.12
C ARG A 729 -23.32 2.86 16.60
N LEU A 730 -22.03 2.89 16.90
CA LEU A 730 -21.54 2.87 18.27
C LEU A 730 -21.48 4.26 18.91
N SER A 731 -21.47 5.31 18.10
CA SER A 731 -21.46 6.69 18.55
C SER A 731 -22.89 7.26 18.66
N PRO A 732 -23.23 7.96 19.76
CA PRO A 732 -24.60 8.42 20.04
C PRO A 732 -25.04 9.65 19.24
N ASP A 733 -24.11 10.51 18.80
CA ASP A 733 -24.41 11.76 18.10
C ASP A 733 -23.35 12.10 17.04
N SER A 734 -23.62 13.10 16.19
CA SER A 734 -22.73 13.48 15.08
C SER A 734 -21.37 14.00 15.53
N SER A 735 -21.30 14.70 16.66
CA SER A 735 -20.03 15.24 17.18
C SER A 735 -19.09 14.13 17.66
N THR A 736 -19.65 13.11 18.30
CA THR A 736 -18.91 11.94 18.76
C THR A 736 -18.47 11.05 17.60
N VAL A 737 -19.26 10.97 16.52
CA VAL A 737 -18.87 10.31 15.27
C VAL A 737 -17.63 10.97 14.65
N ALA A 738 -17.68 12.29 14.41
CA ALA A 738 -16.58 13.04 13.81
C ALA A 738 -15.29 12.91 14.64
N ASP A 739 -15.40 13.04 15.96
CA ASP A 739 -14.29 12.84 16.89
C ASP A 739 -13.73 11.41 16.84
N ALA A 740 -14.60 10.39 16.77
CA ALA A 740 -14.18 8.99 16.71
C ALA A 740 -13.41 8.69 15.43
N VAL A 741 -13.89 9.12 14.26
CA VAL A 741 -13.19 8.88 12.98
C VAL A 741 -11.90 9.69 12.86
N ARG A 742 -11.85 10.93 13.40
CA ARG A 742 -10.62 11.72 13.50
C ARG A 742 -9.54 11.01 14.31
N ARG A 743 -9.91 10.43 15.47
CA ARG A 743 -9.00 9.64 16.31
C ARG A 743 -8.56 8.35 15.61
N LEU A 744 -9.52 7.64 14.99
CA LEU A 744 -9.27 6.38 14.27
C LEU A 744 -8.29 6.56 13.11
N ALA A 745 -8.37 7.71 12.43
CA ALA A 745 -7.49 8.04 11.33
C ALA A 745 -6.05 8.33 11.78
N GLY A 746 -5.73 8.31 13.08
CA GLY A 746 -4.41 8.58 13.68
C GLY A 746 -3.24 7.77 13.11
N PRO A 747 -1.97 8.19 13.32
CA PRO A 747 -0.81 7.50 12.75
C PRO A 747 -0.50 6.15 13.43
N GLU A 748 -1.10 5.88 14.60
CA GLU A 748 -0.81 4.69 15.42
C GLU A 748 -1.17 3.39 14.69
N ALA A 749 -2.35 3.30 14.07
CA ALA A 749 -2.78 2.11 13.35
C ALA A 749 -1.79 1.71 12.24
N LEU A 750 -1.35 2.69 11.44
CA LEU A 750 -0.37 2.41 10.39
C LEU A 750 1.02 2.07 10.96
N SER A 751 1.48 2.76 12.02
CA SER A 751 2.81 2.50 12.58
C SER A 751 2.91 1.11 13.24
N VAL A 752 1.88 0.67 13.97
CA VAL A 752 1.82 -0.70 14.52
C VAL A 752 1.68 -1.75 13.42
N GLY A 753 0.93 -1.47 12.35
CA GLY A 753 0.81 -2.36 11.19
C GLY A 753 2.14 -2.57 10.45
N ILE A 754 2.96 -1.51 10.32
CA ILE A 754 4.32 -1.61 9.74
C ILE A 754 5.24 -2.44 10.65
N SER A 755 5.22 -2.20 11.96
CA SER A 755 6.02 -3.01 12.91
C SER A 755 5.57 -4.47 12.91
N GLY A 756 4.26 -4.71 12.93
CA GLY A 756 3.67 -6.03 12.85
C GLY A 756 4.08 -6.76 11.56
N SER A 757 4.03 -6.12 10.40
CA SER A 757 4.42 -6.75 9.13
C SER A 757 5.92 -7.01 8.99
N ILE A 758 6.78 -6.01 9.26
CA ILE A 758 8.22 -6.09 8.99
C ILE A 758 8.98 -6.84 10.11
N VAL A 759 8.45 -6.82 11.33
CA VAL A 759 9.09 -7.42 12.50
C VAL A 759 8.26 -8.57 13.06
N GLY A 760 7.05 -8.30 13.55
CA GLY A 760 6.20 -9.27 14.25
C GLY A 760 5.95 -10.55 13.44
N ASP A 761 5.17 -10.42 12.38
CA ASP A 761 4.73 -11.50 11.51
C ASP A 761 5.89 -12.18 10.79
N LEU A 762 6.95 -11.43 10.44
CA LEU A 762 8.17 -12.01 9.88
C LEU A 762 8.85 -12.95 10.89
N VAL A 763 9.00 -12.53 12.15
CA VAL A 763 9.59 -13.37 13.21
C VAL A 763 8.68 -14.55 13.52
N ALA A 764 7.37 -14.33 13.67
CA ALA A 764 6.41 -15.39 13.96
C ALA A 764 6.32 -16.42 12.83
N GLY A 765 6.19 -15.97 11.58
CA GLY A 765 6.11 -16.85 10.42
C GLY A 765 7.41 -17.62 10.14
N THR A 766 8.59 -17.06 10.47
CA THR A 766 9.87 -17.74 10.21
C THR A 766 10.37 -18.61 11.36
N THR A 767 10.12 -18.23 12.62
CA THR A 767 10.63 -18.92 13.81
C THR A 767 9.57 -19.70 14.57
N GLY A 768 8.29 -19.41 14.34
CA GLY A 768 7.16 -19.90 15.14
C GLY A 768 6.96 -19.17 16.47
N SER A 769 7.85 -18.25 16.87
CA SER A 769 7.71 -17.52 18.12
C SER A 769 6.63 -16.45 18.02
N ARG A 770 5.67 -16.46 18.95
CA ARG A 770 4.55 -15.52 19.03
C ARG A 770 4.51 -14.86 20.40
N VAL A 771 5.49 -13.98 20.67
CA VAL A 771 5.70 -13.44 22.03
C VAL A 771 5.68 -11.92 22.02
N GLN A 772 4.67 -11.35 22.67
CA GLN A 772 4.51 -9.92 22.91
C GLN A 772 4.16 -9.65 24.38
N TRP A 773 4.55 -8.49 24.88
CA TRP A 773 4.22 -7.98 26.20
C TRP A 773 3.10 -6.96 26.11
N GLU A 774 1.99 -7.27 26.76
CA GLU A 774 0.85 -6.39 26.89
C GLU A 774 0.56 -6.17 28.38
N GLY A 775 1.00 -5.02 28.90
CA GLY A 775 1.02 -4.78 30.35
C GLY A 775 1.93 -5.79 31.06
N SER A 776 1.34 -6.63 31.91
CA SER A 776 2.04 -7.71 32.65
C SER A 776 1.81 -9.11 32.08
N LYS A 777 1.09 -9.23 30.94
CA LYS A 777 0.72 -10.52 30.33
C LYS A 777 1.52 -10.77 29.06
N LEU A 778 1.87 -12.02 28.86
CA LEU A 778 2.47 -12.51 27.62
C LEU A 778 1.35 -12.90 26.65
N THR A 779 1.26 -12.19 25.52
CA THR A 779 0.21 -12.35 24.52
C THR A 779 0.80 -12.38 23.12
N TRP A 780 -0.06 -12.55 22.11
CA TRP A 780 0.31 -12.41 20.71
C TRP A 780 -0.82 -11.77 19.94
N HIS A 781 -0.48 -10.75 19.17
CA HIS A 781 -1.34 -10.16 18.17
C HIS A 781 -0.56 -10.03 16.87
N ASP A 782 -1.13 -10.55 15.79
CA ASP A 782 -0.58 -10.31 14.45
C ASP A 782 -0.79 -8.86 14.03
N ARG A 783 -0.30 -8.47 12.84
CA ARG A 783 -0.47 -7.07 12.40
C ARG A 783 -1.95 -6.61 12.29
N ALA A 784 -2.92 -7.50 12.06
CA ALA A 784 -4.35 -7.14 12.10
C ALA A 784 -4.81 -6.85 13.53
N GLY A 785 -4.53 -7.76 14.48
CA GLY A 785 -4.88 -7.59 15.88
C GLY A 785 -4.24 -6.35 16.51
N LEU A 786 -3.01 -6.00 16.10
CA LEU A 786 -2.36 -4.75 16.52
C LEU A 786 -3.10 -3.50 16.00
N ILE A 787 -3.62 -3.53 14.77
CA ILE A 787 -4.43 -2.44 14.22
C ILE A 787 -5.79 -2.37 14.92
N GLU A 788 -6.45 -3.50 15.16
CA GLU A 788 -7.69 -3.57 15.93
C GLU A 788 -7.51 -2.98 17.34
N GLN A 789 -6.39 -3.26 18.01
CA GLN A 789 -6.06 -2.63 19.29
C GLN A 789 -5.84 -1.12 19.18
N ALA A 790 -5.14 -0.66 18.14
CA ALA A 790 -4.94 0.77 17.92
C ALA A 790 -6.30 1.48 17.71
N TRP A 791 -7.23 0.83 17.01
CA TRP A 791 -8.60 1.30 16.86
C TRP A 791 -9.35 1.32 18.19
N GLU A 792 -9.32 0.23 18.97
CA GLU A 792 -9.95 0.15 20.29
C GLU A 792 -9.38 1.15 21.30
N ASN A 793 -8.09 1.46 21.22
CA ASN A 793 -7.47 2.47 22.06
C ASN A 793 -7.91 3.88 21.68
N SER A 794 -8.26 4.09 20.39
CA SER A 794 -8.72 5.38 19.86
C SER A 794 -10.23 5.58 20.03
N VAL A 795 -10.99 4.49 19.92
CA VAL A 795 -12.46 4.41 20.02
C VAL A 795 -12.81 3.17 20.87
N PRO A 796 -12.89 3.31 22.21
CA PRO A 796 -13.10 2.20 23.14
C PRO A 796 -14.36 1.37 22.88
N GLU A 797 -15.39 1.97 22.28
CA GLU A 797 -16.66 1.34 21.95
C GLU A 797 -16.47 0.16 20.99
N LEU A 798 -15.45 0.19 20.14
CA LEU A 798 -15.14 -0.91 19.21
C LEU A 798 -14.72 -2.20 19.91
N ARG A 799 -14.31 -2.14 21.19
CA ARG A 799 -13.97 -3.32 21.99
C ARG A 799 -15.20 -4.09 22.45
N ALA A 800 -16.38 -3.45 22.45
CA ALA A 800 -17.62 -4.10 22.87
C ALA A 800 -17.92 -5.34 22.00
N PRO A 801 -18.58 -6.38 22.56
CA PRO A 801 -19.05 -7.51 21.78
C PRO A 801 -19.94 -7.06 20.62
N TYR A 802 -19.71 -7.63 19.45
CA TYR A 802 -20.58 -7.45 18.30
C TYR A 802 -22.00 -7.91 18.67
N SER A 803 -22.97 -7.01 18.52
CA SER A 803 -24.37 -7.28 18.85
C SER A 803 -25.19 -7.47 17.59
N THR A 804 -26.11 -8.44 17.61
CA THR A 804 -27.13 -8.60 16.57
C THR A 804 -28.34 -7.69 16.78
N GLU A 805 -28.37 -6.94 17.89
CA GLU A 805 -29.41 -5.94 18.12
C GLU A 805 -29.29 -4.78 17.12
N ILE A 806 -30.44 -4.40 16.56
CA ILE A 806 -30.55 -3.35 15.56
C ILE A 806 -31.07 -2.10 16.27
N GLN A 807 -30.21 -1.10 16.42
CA GLN A 807 -30.49 0.16 17.11
C GLN A 807 -29.90 1.33 16.31
N GLY A 808 -30.44 2.53 16.54
CA GLY A 808 -29.89 3.76 15.95
C GLY A 808 -30.13 3.93 14.44
N PRO A 809 -29.55 4.99 13.86
CA PRO A 809 -29.92 5.51 12.54
C PRO A 809 -29.37 4.69 11.36
N THR A 810 -28.53 3.69 11.61
CA THR A 810 -27.87 2.88 10.58
C THR A 810 -28.68 1.66 10.11
N GLY A 811 -29.85 1.37 10.70
CA GLY A 811 -30.66 0.20 10.33
C GLY A 811 -29.96 -1.14 10.58
N ALA A 812 -30.32 -2.24 9.91
CA ALA A 812 -29.56 -3.48 10.04
C ALA A 812 -28.18 -3.37 9.36
N LEU A 813 -27.07 -3.69 10.05
CA LEU A 813 -25.74 -3.68 9.43
C LEU A 813 -25.41 -5.00 8.72
N ILE A 814 -24.82 -4.89 7.54
CA ILE A 814 -24.29 -5.99 6.73
C ILE A 814 -22.85 -5.62 6.31
N LEU A 815 -21.85 -6.27 6.88
CA LEU A 815 -20.43 -6.00 6.59
C LEU A 815 -19.88 -7.08 5.65
N ASN A 816 -19.38 -6.68 4.48
CA ASN A 816 -19.04 -7.60 3.40
C ASN A 816 -17.55 -7.95 3.40
N SER A 817 -17.23 -9.23 3.52
CA SER A 817 -15.88 -9.79 3.35
C SER A 817 -15.81 -10.67 2.11
N THR A 818 -14.62 -11.12 1.72
CA THR A 818 -14.40 -12.05 0.60
C THR A 818 -13.65 -13.29 1.07
N ALA A 819 -14.14 -14.48 0.75
CA ALA A 819 -13.41 -15.72 0.95
C ALA A 819 -12.42 -15.97 -0.21
N ALA A 820 -11.11 -15.82 0.02
CA ALA A 820 -10.08 -15.87 -1.02
C ALA A 820 -10.00 -17.21 -1.78
N GLY A 821 -10.35 -18.32 -1.11
CA GLY A 821 -10.30 -19.65 -1.71
C GLY A 821 -11.50 -19.98 -2.61
N SER A 822 -12.68 -19.46 -2.27
CA SER A 822 -13.94 -19.72 -2.99
C SER A 822 -14.42 -18.55 -3.86
N ASN A 823 -13.81 -17.37 -3.71
CA ASN A 823 -14.17 -16.11 -4.37
C ASN A 823 -15.58 -15.59 -4.05
N CYS A 824 -16.13 -15.97 -2.90
CA CYS A 824 -17.49 -15.59 -2.53
C CYS A 824 -17.49 -14.47 -1.52
N ARG A 825 -18.56 -13.66 -1.55
CA ARG A 825 -18.82 -12.73 -0.46
C ARG A 825 -19.19 -13.48 0.80
N VAL A 826 -18.72 -12.98 1.94
CA VAL A 826 -19.05 -13.46 3.28
C VAL A 826 -19.66 -12.29 4.04
N LEU A 827 -20.92 -12.42 4.44
CA LEU A 827 -21.71 -11.36 5.06
C LEU A 827 -21.67 -11.52 6.58
N VAL A 828 -21.07 -10.56 7.28
CA VAL A 828 -21.26 -10.41 8.73
C VAL A 828 -22.50 -9.54 8.92
N SER A 829 -23.65 -10.18 9.18
CA SER A 829 -24.97 -9.52 9.12
C SER A 829 -25.71 -9.59 10.45
N GLN A 830 -26.42 -8.52 10.81
CA GLN A 830 -27.33 -8.50 11.96
C GLN A 830 -28.69 -9.17 11.69
N ILE A 831 -29.06 -9.34 10.41
CA ILE A 831 -30.27 -10.04 9.97
C ILE A 831 -29.92 -11.32 9.21
N GLU A 832 -30.79 -12.32 9.26
CA GLU A 832 -30.58 -13.56 8.50
C GLU A 832 -30.68 -13.30 6.99
N LEU A 833 -29.59 -13.58 6.26
CA LEU A 833 -29.51 -13.43 4.80
C LEU A 833 -28.97 -14.71 4.14
N GLY A 834 -29.32 -14.91 2.87
CA GLY A 834 -28.83 -16.02 2.07
C GLY A 834 -29.33 -17.41 2.47
N PRO A 835 -29.05 -18.44 1.66
CA PRO A 835 -29.42 -19.81 1.97
C PRO A 835 -28.61 -20.36 3.16
N LYS A 836 -29.26 -21.16 4.00
CA LYS A 836 -28.59 -21.87 5.10
C LYS A 836 -27.55 -22.83 4.50
N GLU A 837 -26.40 -22.97 5.17
CA GLU A 837 -25.27 -23.84 4.77
C GLU A 837 -24.55 -23.47 3.45
N ALA A 838 -24.83 -22.29 2.89
CA ALA A 838 -24.09 -21.75 1.75
C ALA A 838 -22.58 -21.69 2.08
N GLY A 839 -21.73 -22.31 1.25
CA GLY A 839 -20.28 -22.33 1.49
C GLY A 839 -19.74 -23.56 2.21
N ALA A 840 -20.57 -24.59 2.47
CA ALA A 840 -20.12 -25.90 2.95
C ALA A 840 -19.28 -26.70 1.92
N GLY A 841 -19.17 -26.24 0.66
CA GLY A 841 -18.37 -26.84 -0.41
C GLY A 841 -17.63 -25.81 -1.30
N PRO A 842 -16.76 -26.27 -2.23
CA PRO A 842 -16.06 -25.37 -3.15
C PRO A 842 -17.06 -24.66 -4.08
N ASN A 843 -16.87 -23.35 -4.28
CA ASN A 843 -17.70 -22.46 -5.11
C ASN A 843 -19.06 -22.04 -4.52
N CYS A 844 -19.19 -22.00 -3.19
CA CYS A 844 -20.33 -21.41 -2.47
C CYS A 844 -21.67 -21.83 -3.04
N ARG A 845 -21.93 -23.12 -3.00
CA ARG A 845 -23.25 -23.63 -3.37
C ARG A 845 -24.16 -23.65 -2.15
N ASP A 846 -25.46 -23.50 -2.39
CA ASP A 846 -26.48 -23.78 -1.40
C ASP A 846 -26.68 -25.30 -1.21
N GLN A 847 -27.66 -25.67 -0.36
CA GLN A 847 -28.00 -27.07 -0.05
C GLN A 847 -28.44 -27.87 -1.30
N ASP A 848 -29.02 -27.21 -2.29
CA ASP A 848 -29.53 -27.81 -3.52
C ASP A 848 -28.48 -27.84 -4.65
N GLY A 849 -27.28 -27.29 -4.39
CA GLY A 849 -26.16 -27.28 -5.33
C GLY A 849 -26.17 -26.09 -6.31
N PHE A 850 -27.05 -25.10 -6.12
CA PHE A 850 -27.06 -23.88 -6.91
C PHE A 850 -25.97 -22.92 -6.44
N PRO A 851 -25.37 -22.13 -7.35
CA PRO A 851 -24.38 -21.13 -6.96
C PRO A 851 -25.02 -20.06 -6.07
N ALA A 852 -24.61 -20.01 -4.81
CA ALA A 852 -24.85 -18.90 -3.91
C ALA A 852 -23.80 -17.82 -4.15
N SER A 853 -24.26 -16.59 -4.25
CA SER A 853 -23.43 -15.42 -4.50
C SER A 853 -22.83 -14.82 -3.22
N SER A 854 -23.29 -15.28 -2.05
CA SER A 854 -22.83 -14.88 -0.72
C SER A 854 -23.01 -15.98 0.32
N ILE A 855 -22.13 -16.03 1.31
CA ILE A 855 -22.21 -16.85 2.53
C ILE A 855 -22.61 -15.94 3.70
N ASP A 856 -23.65 -16.27 4.44
CA ASP A 856 -23.93 -15.60 5.72
C ASP A 856 -23.02 -16.19 6.82
N PHE A 857 -22.21 -15.33 7.43
CA PHE A 857 -21.18 -15.69 8.40
C PHE A 857 -21.81 -16.35 9.64
N GLN A 858 -22.87 -15.77 10.20
CA GLN A 858 -23.49 -16.31 11.40
C GLN A 858 -24.26 -17.61 11.12
N ASN A 859 -24.82 -17.79 9.91
CA ASN A 859 -25.49 -19.03 9.55
C ASN A 859 -24.52 -20.19 9.31
N SER A 860 -23.35 -19.90 8.73
CA SER A 860 -22.45 -20.95 8.21
C SER A 860 -21.18 -21.14 9.04
N LEU A 861 -20.79 -20.13 9.83
CA LEU A 861 -19.51 -20.06 10.54
C LEU A 861 -19.65 -19.74 12.04
N SER A 862 -20.86 -19.59 12.58
CA SER A 862 -21.07 -19.28 14.01
C SER A 862 -20.54 -20.35 14.96
N SER A 863 -20.54 -21.63 14.54
CA SER A 863 -19.94 -22.73 15.30
C SER A 863 -18.41 -22.63 15.40
N CYS A 864 -17.79 -21.91 14.47
CA CYS A 864 -16.34 -21.63 14.44
C CYS A 864 -15.98 -20.39 15.27
N PHE A 865 -16.86 -19.39 15.31
CA PHE A 865 -16.61 -18.08 15.94
C PHE A 865 -17.90 -17.54 16.56
N PRO A 866 -18.15 -17.83 17.83
CA PRO A 866 -19.41 -17.44 18.44
C PRO A 866 -19.43 -15.98 18.88
N ASN A 867 -18.27 -15.41 19.25
CA ASN A 867 -18.18 -14.04 19.76
C ASN A 867 -16.94 -13.32 19.24
N MET A 868 -17.16 -12.09 18.74
CA MET A 868 -16.10 -11.17 18.28
C MET A 868 -16.44 -9.74 18.71
N SER A 869 -15.45 -8.86 18.73
CA SER A 869 -15.66 -7.43 18.97
C SER A 869 -16.18 -6.72 17.72
N TRP A 870 -16.72 -5.51 17.87
CA TRP A 870 -17.04 -4.64 16.73
C TRP A 870 -15.81 -4.31 15.88
N SER A 871 -14.64 -4.10 16.49
CA SER A 871 -13.37 -3.93 15.76
C SER A 871 -13.05 -5.13 14.87
N THR A 872 -13.26 -6.36 15.35
CA THR A 872 -13.00 -7.58 14.60
C THR A 872 -14.03 -7.76 13.47
N ALA A 873 -15.32 -7.54 13.75
CA ALA A 873 -16.39 -7.63 12.76
C ALA A 873 -16.14 -6.66 11.59
N ALA A 874 -15.76 -5.41 11.89
CA ALA A 874 -15.39 -4.42 10.89
C ALA A 874 -14.08 -4.78 10.16
N MET A 875 -13.06 -5.26 10.89
CA MET A 875 -11.78 -5.66 10.32
C MET A 875 -11.93 -6.79 9.30
N LEU A 876 -12.85 -7.76 9.49
CA LEU A 876 -13.10 -8.83 8.51
C LEU A 876 -13.47 -8.32 7.12
N SER A 877 -14.16 -7.18 7.05
CA SER A 877 -14.50 -6.50 5.81
C SER A 877 -13.32 -5.71 5.21
N ALA A 878 -12.32 -5.36 6.03
CA ALA A 878 -11.23 -4.41 5.73
C ALA A 878 -9.80 -5.03 5.71
N ARG A 879 -9.66 -6.28 5.25
CA ARG A 879 -8.39 -7.05 5.23
C ARG A 879 -7.66 -7.00 3.88
N PHE A 880 -6.71 -6.08 3.73
CA PHE A 880 -5.84 -5.96 2.56
C PHE A 880 -4.53 -6.73 2.80
N PRO A 881 -4.30 -7.95 2.26
CA PRO A 881 -3.21 -8.84 2.72
C PRO A 881 -1.80 -8.24 2.75
N VAL A 882 -1.53 -7.18 2.00
CA VAL A 882 -0.28 -6.40 2.07
C VAL A 882 -0.14 -5.58 3.36
N VAL A 883 -1.24 -4.99 3.85
CA VAL A 883 -1.30 -4.13 5.05
C VAL A 883 -1.93 -4.86 6.23
N THR A 884 -3.11 -5.45 6.05
CA THR A 884 -3.86 -6.25 7.03
C THR A 884 -4.03 -7.69 6.51
N PRO A 885 -3.52 -8.72 7.21
CA PRO A 885 -3.50 -10.10 6.73
C PRO A 885 -4.91 -10.65 6.56
N SER A 886 -5.05 -11.69 5.73
CA SER A 886 -6.28 -12.46 5.64
C SER A 886 -6.68 -13.06 7.00
N GLY A 887 -7.95 -13.02 7.36
CA GLY A 887 -8.48 -13.65 8.57
C GLY A 887 -8.64 -15.14 8.34
N ARG A 888 -7.84 -15.97 9.03
CA ARG A 888 -7.91 -17.42 8.94
C ARG A 888 -8.96 -17.98 9.86
N ILE A 889 -9.80 -18.85 9.32
CA ILE A 889 -10.75 -19.66 10.08
C ILE A 889 -10.06 -20.94 10.54
N ARG A 890 -10.04 -21.18 11.86
CA ARG A 890 -9.49 -22.41 12.46
C ARG A 890 -10.56 -23.51 12.47
N PRO A 891 -10.32 -24.68 11.84
CA PRO A 891 -11.13 -25.87 12.07
C PRO A 891 -10.93 -26.37 13.51
N TYR A 892 -12.01 -26.71 14.20
CA TYR A 892 -11.95 -27.23 15.57
C TYR A 892 -11.52 -28.71 15.56
N ASP A 893 -10.48 -29.03 16.30
CA ASP A 893 -9.78 -30.32 16.35
C ASP A 893 -10.33 -31.30 17.43
N GLY A 894 -11.34 -30.91 18.21
CA GLY A 894 -11.95 -31.75 19.25
C GLY A 894 -13.15 -32.59 18.80
N HIS A 895 -13.33 -33.79 19.37
CA HIS A 895 -14.53 -34.61 19.21
C HIS A 895 -15.64 -34.15 20.19
N GLY A 896 -16.66 -33.44 19.69
CA GLY A 896 -17.84 -33.02 20.46
C GLY A 896 -18.93 -32.39 19.58
N VAL A 897 -20.12 -32.13 20.14
CA VAL A 897 -21.22 -31.40 19.46
C VAL A 897 -20.81 -29.92 19.32
N GLY A 898 -21.02 -29.30 18.14
CA GLY A 898 -20.59 -27.92 17.86
C GLY A 898 -19.17 -27.79 17.28
N LYS A 899 -18.77 -28.71 16.40
CA LYS A 899 -17.52 -28.62 15.63
C LYS A 899 -17.62 -27.46 14.63
N CYS A 900 -16.50 -26.78 14.41
CA CYS A 900 -16.35 -25.92 13.24
C CYS A 900 -16.29 -26.81 12.00
N GLU A 901 -17.42 -26.97 11.32
CA GLU A 901 -17.56 -27.81 10.11
C GLU A 901 -17.13 -27.07 8.83
N ALA A 902 -16.69 -25.82 8.95
CA ALA A 902 -16.16 -25.04 7.84
C ALA A 902 -14.78 -25.57 7.39
N GLY A 903 -14.61 -25.69 6.07
CA GLY A 903 -13.28 -25.87 5.48
C GLY A 903 -12.36 -24.68 5.81
N PRO A 904 -11.03 -24.82 5.64
CA PRO A 904 -10.10 -23.72 5.88
C PRO A 904 -10.44 -22.54 4.95
N MET A 905 -10.87 -21.41 5.53
CA MET A 905 -11.15 -20.17 4.80
C MET A 905 -10.18 -19.06 5.17
N GLN A 906 -9.92 -18.20 4.19
CA GLN A 906 -9.16 -16.96 4.35
C GLN A 906 -10.05 -15.80 3.94
N LEU A 907 -10.46 -15.01 4.92
CA LEU A 907 -11.30 -13.84 4.73
C LEU A 907 -10.41 -12.62 4.42
N ILE A 908 -10.62 -12.02 3.26
CA ILE A 908 -9.94 -10.81 2.78
C ILE A 908 -10.97 -9.69 2.57
N ASP A 909 -10.49 -8.50 2.24
CA ASP A 909 -11.32 -7.31 2.02
C ASP A 909 -12.51 -7.59 1.08
N GLY A 910 -13.68 -7.06 1.42
CA GLY A 910 -14.89 -7.21 0.60
C GLY A 910 -14.72 -6.69 -0.82
N GLY A 911 -13.88 -5.66 -1.01
CA GLY A 911 -13.62 -5.03 -2.30
C GLY A 911 -12.90 -5.92 -3.32
N TYR A 912 -12.37 -7.09 -2.91
CA TYR A 912 -11.90 -8.10 -3.86
C TYR A 912 -13.04 -8.80 -4.60
N ALA A 913 -14.20 -8.97 -3.97
CA ALA A 913 -15.39 -9.53 -4.63
C ALA A 913 -16.31 -8.42 -5.16
N GLU A 914 -16.59 -7.39 -4.36
CA GLU A 914 -17.51 -6.31 -4.69
C GLU A 914 -17.22 -5.08 -3.82
N GLY A 915 -16.85 -3.95 -4.44
CA GLY A 915 -16.30 -2.77 -3.75
C GLY A 915 -17.29 -1.72 -3.26
N SER A 916 -18.57 -1.81 -3.64
CA SER A 916 -19.56 -0.74 -3.43
C SER A 916 -20.58 -1.02 -2.32
N GLY A 917 -20.79 -2.28 -1.94
CA GLY A 917 -21.90 -2.72 -1.08
C GLY A 917 -23.24 -2.84 -1.84
N LEU A 918 -23.31 -2.32 -3.07
CA LEU A 918 -24.51 -2.41 -3.93
C LEU A 918 -24.77 -3.84 -4.38
N GLY A 919 -23.75 -4.69 -4.51
CA GLY A 919 -23.96 -6.09 -4.91
C GLY A 919 -24.83 -6.84 -3.91
N THR A 920 -24.61 -6.60 -2.62
CA THR A 920 -25.39 -7.21 -1.54
C THR A 920 -26.79 -6.63 -1.45
N LEU A 921 -26.94 -5.31 -1.67
CA LEU A 921 -28.27 -4.70 -1.76
C LEU A 921 -29.06 -5.19 -2.99
N ALA A 922 -28.40 -5.37 -4.13
CA ALA A 922 -29.01 -5.89 -5.35
C ALA A 922 -29.56 -7.31 -5.18
N GLU A 923 -29.01 -8.08 -4.24
CA GLU A 923 -29.46 -9.44 -3.94
C GLU A 923 -30.68 -9.49 -3.04
N ILE A 924 -30.74 -8.59 -2.06
CA ILE A 924 -31.92 -8.51 -1.17
C ILE A 924 -33.03 -7.65 -1.79
N ALA A 925 -32.73 -6.85 -2.83
CA ALA A 925 -33.70 -5.94 -3.45
C ALA A 925 -34.98 -6.64 -3.94
N PRO A 926 -34.94 -7.83 -4.58
CA PRO A 926 -36.16 -8.56 -4.95
C PRO A 926 -37.02 -8.94 -3.74
N ASP A 927 -36.42 -9.42 -2.65
CA ASP A 927 -37.14 -9.80 -1.42
C ASP A 927 -37.75 -8.57 -0.73
N VAL A 928 -36.99 -7.48 -0.67
CA VAL A 928 -37.46 -6.18 -0.18
C VAL A 928 -38.63 -5.67 -1.03
N ALA A 929 -38.51 -5.72 -2.36
CA ALA A 929 -39.56 -5.29 -3.28
C ALA A 929 -40.85 -6.10 -3.08
N ASN A 930 -40.72 -7.41 -2.85
CA ASN A 930 -41.86 -8.28 -2.55
C ASN A 930 -42.54 -7.91 -1.22
N LEU A 931 -41.78 -7.66 -0.16
CA LEU A 931 -42.32 -7.20 1.13
C LEU A 931 -43.05 -5.86 1.00
N VAL A 932 -42.43 -4.90 0.31
CA VAL A 932 -43.04 -3.59 0.02
C VAL A 932 -44.31 -3.73 -0.80
N ARG A 933 -44.29 -4.53 -1.87
CA ARG A 933 -45.45 -4.77 -2.72
C ARG A 933 -46.61 -5.38 -1.93
N GLN A 934 -46.34 -6.39 -1.11
CA GLN A 934 -47.37 -7.03 -0.26
C GLN A 934 -47.98 -6.03 0.73
N ASN A 935 -47.17 -5.19 1.39
CA ASN A 935 -47.66 -4.12 2.25
C ASN A 935 -48.55 -3.13 1.48
N ASN A 936 -48.07 -2.65 0.33
CA ASN A 936 -48.78 -1.65 -0.48
C ASN A 936 -50.12 -2.22 -0.99
N ILE A 937 -50.16 -3.47 -1.46
CA ILE A 937 -51.40 -4.15 -1.85
C ILE A 937 -52.36 -4.27 -0.66
N SER A 938 -51.88 -4.68 0.51
CA SER A 938 -52.70 -4.81 1.72
C SER A 938 -53.36 -3.48 2.11
N VAL A 939 -52.61 -2.38 2.11
CA VAL A 939 -53.12 -1.04 2.40
C VAL A 939 -54.22 -0.65 1.39
N LEU A 940 -53.98 -0.88 0.10
CA LEU A 940 -54.88 -0.47 -0.99
C LEU A 940 -56.15 -1.33 -1.12
N THR A 941 -56.21 -2.49 -0.46
CA THR A 941 -57.32 -3.46 -0.56
C THR A 941 -58.12 -3.63 0.74
N SER A 942 -57.63 -3.08 1.85
CA SER A 942 -58.33 -3.06 3.13
C SER A 942 -59.68 -2.33 3.02
N GLY A 943 -60.71 -2.80 3.74
CA GLY A 943 -62.10 -2.32 3.63
C GLY A 943 -62.36 -0.87 4.07
N ASP A 944 -61.38 -0.22 4.73
CA ASP A 944 -61.36 1.23 4.98
C ASP A 944 -60.80 2.02 3.78
N GLY A 945 -60.25 1.33 2.78
CA GLY A 945 -60.00 1.73 1.38
C GLY A 945 -59.20 3.00 1.11
N SER A 946 -58.80 3.71 2.15
CA SER A 946 -58.55 5.15 2.05
C SER A 946 -57.56 5.69 3.10
N SER A 947 -57.21 4.94 4.17
CA SER A 947 -56.17 5.34 5.14
C SER A 947 -55.10 4.24 5.35
N GLY A 948 -53.82 4.62 5.40
CA GLY A 948 -52.69 3.69 5.60
C GLY A 948 -51.38 4.18 4.96
N THR A 949 -50.27 3.50 5.26
CA THR A 949 -48.91 3.94 4.85
C THR A 949 -48.34 3.08 3.72
N LEU A 950 -48.19 3.68 2.54
CA LEU A 950 -47.45 3.13 1.41
C LEU A 950 -45.94 3.28 1.62
N VAL A 951 -45.15 2.34 1.11
CA VAL A 951 -43.70 2.33 1.26
C VAL A 951 -43.03 2.48 -0.11
N VAL A 952 -42.01 3.34 -0.17
CA VAL A 952 -41.18 3.54 -1.37
C VAL A 952 -39.70 3.34 -1.02
N PRO A 953 -39.03 2.30 -1.57
CA PRO A 953 -37.62 2.04 -1.34
C PRO A 953 -36.72 2.99 -2.14
N ILE A 954 -35.70 3.53 -1.48
CA ILE A 954 -34.63 4.34 -2.06
C ILE A 954 -33.29 3.79 -1.56
N VAL A 955 -32.33 3.58 -2.48
CA VAL A 955 -30.96 3.24 -2.12
C VAL A 955 -30.10 4.50 -2.12
N VAL A 956 -29.35 4.72 -1.04
CA VAL A 956 -28.32 5.75 -0.95
C VAL A 956 -26.97 5.06 -1.06
N TYR A 957 -26.26 5.30 -2.16
CA TYR A 957 -24.92 4.79 -2.38
C TYR A 957 -23.89 5.85 -1.97
N LEU A 958 -23.22 5.62 -0.84
CA LEU A 958 -22.13 6.43 -0.34
C LEU A 958 -20.83 5.98 -1.03
N ASP A 959 -20.38 6.76 -2.00
CA ASP A 959 -19.13 6.54 -2.72
C ASP A 959 -18.08 7.54 -2.24
N ASP A 960 -16.92 7.06 -1.82
CA ASP A 960 -15.82 7.92 -1.35
C ASP A 960 -14.95 8.48 -2.49
N GLU A 961 -15.19 8.07 -3.73
CA GLU A 961 -14.51 8.62 -4.90
C GLU A 961 -15.13 9.95 -5.34
N PRO A 962 -14.35 11.03 -5.47
CA PRO A 962 -14.88 12.33 -5.86
C PRO A 962 -15.59 12.30 -7.22
N GLY A 963 -16.77 12.93 -7.29
CA GLY A 963 -17.56 13.08 -8.53
C GLY A 963 -18.23 11.80 -9.05
N ALA A 964 -18.31 10.73 -8.25
CA ALA A 964 -19.04 9.51 -8.62
C ALA A 964 -20.56 9.72 -8.74
N ASP A 965 -21.10 10.79 -8.18
CA ASP A 965 -22.50 11.24 -8.26
C ASP A 965 -22.86 11.96 -9.57
N LEU A 966 -21.87 12.23 -10.41
CA LEU A 966 -22.06 12.83 -11.73
C LEU A 966 -22.51 11.77 -12.74
N ALA A 967 -23.35 12.16 -13.69
CA ALA A 967 -23.83 11.25 -14.73
C ALA A 967 -22.65 10.61 -15.49
N PRO A 968 -22.59 9.26 -15.61
CA PRO A 968 -21.47 8.61 -16.29
C PRO A 968 -21.41 9.04 -17.75
N GLU A 969 -20.20 9.38 -18.19
CA GLU A 969 -19.93 9.86 -19.55
C GLU A 969 -20.30 8.82 -20.63
N GLU A 970 -20.82 9.28 -21.77
CA GLU A 970 -20.91 8.47 -22.97
C GLU A 970 -19.49 8.12 -23.45
N GLY A 971 -19.16 6.83 -23.51
CA GLY A 971 -17.83 6.39 -23.92
C GLY A 971 -17.51 6.79 -25.36
N LYS A 972 -16.44 7.58 -25.56
CA LYS A 972 -15.93 7.95 -26.88
C LYS A 972 -15.50 6.72 -27.69
N ALA A 973 -15.73 6.74 -29.00
CA ALA A 973 -15.29 5.67 -29.90
C ALA A 973 -13.76 5.51 -29.84
N SER A 974 -13.30 4.31 -29.48
CA SER A 974 -11.88 3.98 -29.45
C SER A 974 -11.36 3.61 -30.84
N PRO A 975 -10.08 3.86 -31.17
CA PRO A 975 -9.50 3.43 -32.44
C PRO A 975 -9.67 1.93 -32.68
N GLU A 976 -10.12 1.55 -33.87
CA GLU A 976 -10.54 0.17 -34.19
C GLU A 976 -9.44 -0.88 -33.96
N LEU A 977 -8.17 -0.51 -34.18
CA LEU A 977 -7.00 -1.34 -33.92
C LEU A 977 -6.83 -1.73 -32.44
N LEU A 978 -7.36 -0.92 -31.51
CA LEU A 978 -7.27 -1.14 -30.07
C LEU A 978 -8.53 -1.80 -29.48
N ILE A 979 -9.65 -1.86 -30.22
CA ILE A 979 -10.92 -2.44 -29.75
C ILE A 979 -10.76 -3.88 -29.22
N PRO A 980 -10.02 -4.80 -29.87
CA PRO A 980 -9.84 -6.15 -29.33
C PRO A 980 -9.11 -6.21 -27.98
N MET A 981 -8.26 -5.21 -27.67
CA MET A 981 -7.58 -5.12 -26.37
C MET A 981 -8.46 -4.41 -25.33
N ILE A 982 -9.17 -3.35 -25.72
CA ILE A 982 -10.07 -2.57 -24.86
C ILE A 982 -11.31 -3.40 -24.49
N GLY A 983 -11.88 -4.15 -25.43
CA GLY A 983 -13.06 -5.00 -25.26
C GLY A 983 -12.87 -6.16 -24.28
N ARG A 984 -11.62 -6.51 -23.91
CA ARG A 984 -11.34 -7.49 -22.85
C ARG A 984 -11.88 -7.06 -21.48
N GLY A 985 -12.13 -5.76 -21.27
CA GLY A 985 -12.77 -5.22 -20.08
C GLY A 985 -14.30 -5.29 -20.06
N ALA A 986 -14.97 -5.83 -21.09
CA ALA A 986 -16.44 -5.86 -21.12
C ALA A 986 -17.05 -6.71 -19.98
N HIS A 987 -16.39 -7.82 -19.60
CA HIS A 987 -16.84 -8.67 -18.49
C HIS A 987 -16.81 -7.91 -17.15
N SER A 988 -15.82 -7.06 -16.89
CA SER A 988 -15.76 -6.27 -15.66
C SER A 988 -16.85 -5.18 -15.61
N ARG A 989 -17.40 -4.76 -16.76
CA ARG A 989 -18.55 -3.82 -16.78
C ARG A 989 -19.87 -4.46 -16.36
N LEU A 990 -20.04 -5.78 -16.53
CA LEU A 990 -21.26 -6.50 -16.12
C LEU A 990 -21.40 -6.69 -14.60
N ALA A 991 -20.30 -6.46 -13.86
CA ALA A 991 -20.25 -6.41 -12.40
C ALA A 991 -19.90 -5.00 -11.87
N SER A 992 -20.07 -3.96 -12.70
CA SER A 992 -19.82 -2.56 -12.32
C SER A 992 -20.94 -1.99 -11.45
N ASN A 993 -20.66 -0.88 -10.76
CA ASN A 993 -21.64 -0.14 -9.97
C ASN A 993 -22.90 0.19 -10.78
N ALA A 994 -22.76 0.61 -12.04
CA ALA A 994 -23.89 0.88 -12.93
C ALA A 994 -24.78 -0.35 -13.17
N ALA A 995 -24.18 -1.54 -13.30
CA ALA A 995 -24.94 -2.78 -13.46
C ALA A 995 -25.71 -3.14 -12.17
N TRP A 996 -25.12 -2.92 -10.98
CA TRP A 996 -25.80 -3.12 -9.71
C TRP A 996 -26.95 -2.14 -9.50
N ILE A 997 -26.72 -0.85 -9.78
CA ILE A 997 -27.74 0.21 -9.76
C ILE A 997 -28.92 -0.15 -10.67
N GLN A 998 -28.63 -0.66 -11.88
CA GLN A 998 -29.67 -1.09 -12.81
C GLN A 998 -30.50 -2.26 -12.26
N ARG A 999 -29.85 -3.28 -11.66
CA ARG A 999 -30.56 -4.43 -11.06
C ARG A 999 -31.45 -4.03 -9.90
N ILE A 1000 -30.96 -3.14 -9.03
CA ILE A 1000 -31.73 -2.56 -7.92
C ILE A 1000 -32.93 -1.78 -8.47
N SER A 1001 -32.69 -0.88 -9.43
CA SER A 1001 -33.74 -0.04 -10.02
C SER A 1001 -34.83 -0.88 -10.68
N ASN A 1002 -34.46 -1.95 -11.39
CA ASN A 1002 -35.42 -2.89 -11.99
C ASN A 1002 -36.23 -3.63 -10.91
N SER A 1003 -35.62 -4.01 -9.80
CA SER A 1003 -36.32 -4.69 -8.70
C SER A 1003 -37.36 -3.78 -8.04
N PHE A 1004 -37.06 -2.48 -7.92
CA PHE A 1004 -37.96 -1.48 -7.35
C PHE A 1004 -38.89 -0.81 -8.36
N ALA A 1005 -38.85 -1.19 -9.64
CA ALA A 1005 -39.79 -0.70 -10.64
C ALA A 1005 -41.21 -1.22 -10.36
N ASP A 1006 -41.32 -2.49 -9.96
CA ASP A 1006 -42.60 -3.17 -9.77
C ASP A 1006 -42.95 -3.31 -8.27
N ILE A 1007 -43.20 -2.19 -7.58
CA ILE A 1007 -43.63 -2.19 -6.16
C ILE A 1007 -45.12 -1.88 -5.97
N CYS A 1008 -45.82 -1.60 -7.06
CA CYS A 1008 -47.27 -1.38 -7.13
C CYS A 1008 -47.99 -2.58 -7.78
N PRO A 1009 -49.29 -2.76 -7.52
CA PRO A 1009 -50.10 -3.74 -8.24
C PRO A 1009 -50.17 -3.41 -9.74
N THR A 1010 -50.17 -4.41 -10.62
CA THR A 1010 -50.22 -4.23 -12.08
C THR A 1010 -51.65 -4.40 -12.61
N ALA A 1011 -52.10 -3.46 -13.45
CA ALA A 1011 -53.34 -3.56 -14.22
C ALA A 1011 -53.02 -4.10 -15.62
N GLY A 1012 -53.32 -5.38 -15.87
CA GLY A 1012 -53.07 -6.00 -17.18
C GLY A 1012 -53.86 -7.29 -17.39
N PRO A 1013 -54.13 -7.69 -18.66
CA PRO A 1013 -54.99 -8.82 -19.01
C PRO A 1013 -54.38 -10.20 -18.71
N ASP A 1014 -53.07 -10.28 -18.47
CA ASP A 1014 -52.37 -11.50 -18.06
C ASP A 1014 -51.84 -11.34 -16.63
N LYS A 1015 -52.41 -12.13 -15.71
CA LYS A 1015 -51.89 -12.58 -14.38
C LYS A 1015 -52.43 -11.93 -13.08
N SER A 1016 -53.34 -12.70 -12.47
CA SER A 1016 -53.49 -13.11 -11.07
C SER A 1016 -53.50 -12.14 -9.88
N ASP A 1017 -52.84 -10.98 -9.87
CA ASP A 1017 -52.68 -10.23 -8.61
C ASP A 1017 -53.78 -9.18 -8.39
N SER A 1018 -54.08 -8.36 -9.40
CA SER A 1018 -55.18 -7.37 -9.35
C SER A 1018 -56.57 -8.04 -9.32
N ALA A 1019 -56.71 -9.17 -10.01
CA ALA A 1019 -57.94 -9.98 -10.01
C ALA A 1019 -58.12 -10.86 -8.74
N ARG A 1020 -57.05 -11.26 -8.03
CA ARG A 1020 -57.16 -11.96 -6.71
C ARG A 1020 -57.29 -10.99 -5.54
N ALA A 1021 -56.69 -9.80 -5.62
CA ALA A 1021 -56.63 -8.86 -4.51
C ALA A 1021 -57.75 -7.82 -4.50
N GLY A 1022 -58.56 -7.71 -5.56
CA GLY A 1022 -59.67 -6.75 -5.64
C GLY A 1022 -59.23 -5.29 -5.81
N THR A 1023 -58.03 -5.04 -6.34
CA THR A 1023 -57.51 -3.68 -6.58
C THR A 1023 -58.13 -3.07 -7.84
N THR A 1024 -58.66 -1.85 -7.75
CA THR A 1024 -59.19 -1.08 -8.90
C THR A 1024 -58.08 -0.34 -9.65
N GLU A 1025 -58.34 0.12 -10.88
CA GLU A 1025 -57.41 1.00 -11.63
C GLU A 1025 -57.03 2.24 -10.81
N ASP A 1026 -57.97 2.80 -10.04
CA ASP A 1026 -57.72 3.92 -9.12
C ASP A 1026 -56.72 3.57 -8.00
N SER A 1027 -56.69 2.31 -7.51
CA SER A 1027 -55.70 1.87 -6.52
C SER A 1027 -54.28 1.78 -7.11
N VAL A 1028 -54.15 1.42 -8.39
CA VAL A 1028 -52.86 1.40 -9.10
C VAL A 1028 -52.34 2.83 -9.29
N ASP A 1029 -53.20 3.74 -9.75
CA ASP A 1029 -52.87 5.15 -9.92
C ASP A 1029 -52.47 5.82 -8.59
N ARG A 1030 -53.16 5.49 -7.48
CA ARG A 1030 -52.81 5.98 -6.14
C ARG A 1030 -51.41 5.54 -5.71
N CYS A 1031 -51.04 4.29 -5.98
CA CYS A 1031 -49.72 3.76 -5.68
C CYS A 1031 -48.63 4.43 -6.54
N GLN A 1032 -48.91 4.62 -7.84
CA GLN A 1032 -47.98 5.29 -8.74
C GLN A 1032 -47.74 6.75 -8.34
N ARG A 1033 -48.79 7.47 -7.92
CA ARG A 1033 -48.64 8.83 -7.37
C ARG A 1033 -47.74 8.87 -6.14
N ALA A 1034 -47.82 7.89 -5.25
CA ALA A 1034 -46.94 7.81 -4.08
C ALA A 1034 -45.45 7.64 -4.48
N ILE A 1035 -45.20 6.80 -5.50
CA ILE A 1035 -43.87 6.65 -6.11
C ILE A 1035 -43.42 7.98 -6.70
N ASP A 1036 -44.28 8.63 -7.47
CA ASP A 1036 -43.96 9.88 -8.16
C ASP A 1036 -43.65 11.00 -7.17
N THR A 1037 -44.40 11.11 -6.07
CA THR A 1037 -44.14 12.08 -4.98
C THR A 1037 -42.76 11.90 -4.35
N VAL A 1038 -42.32 10.65 -4.13
CA VAL A 1038 -41.00 10.37 -3.57
C VAL A 1038 -39.91 10.55 -4.63
N ARG A 1039 -40.12 10.03 -5.84
CA ARG A 1039 -39.14 10.08 -6.94
C ARG A 1039 -38.97 11.47 -7.53
N SER A 1040 -39.98 12.34 -7.50
CA SER A 1040 -39.86 13.73 -7.97
C SER A 1040 -38.86 14.55 -7.14
N ALA A 1041 -38.64 14.16 -5.88
CA ALA A 1041 -37.65 14.82 -5.00
C ALA A 1041 -36.20 14.39 -5.28
N VAL A 1042 -35.98 13.20 -5.85
CA VAL A 1042 -34.63 12.59 -5.94
C VAL A 1042 -34.23 12.08 -7.34
N GLY A 1043 -35.15 12.08 -8.30
CA GLY A 1043 -34.92 11.73 -9.70
C GLY A 1043 -34.76 10.23 -10.01
N ALA A 1044 -34.36 9.38 -9.05
CA ALA A 1044 -34.11 7.95 -9.26
C ALA A 1044 -34.38 7.09 -8.01
N SER A 1045 -34.38 5.76 -8.19
CA SER A 1045 -34.44 4.79 -7.09
C SER A 1045 -33.10 4.58 -6.36
N VAL A 1046 -32.00 5.08 -6.94
CA VAL A 1046 -30.67 5.08 -6.33
C VAL A 1046 -30.09 6.49 -6.38
N ILE A 1047 -29.65 7.00 -5.23
CA ILE A 1047 -28.97 8.28 -5.07
C ILE A 1047 -27.51 7.98 -4.79
N THR A 1048 -26.59 8.44 -5.65
CA THR A 1048 -25.16 8.37 -5.36
C THR A 1048 -24.75 9.63 -4.62
N ALA A 1049 -24.12 9.49 -3.46
CA ALA A 1049 -23.57 10.57 -2.67
C ALA A 1049 -22.06 10.41 -2.56
N SER A 1050 -21.34 11.31 -3.22
CA SER A 1050 -19.87 11.35 -3.21
C SER A 1050 -19.33 12.74 -2.89
N PRO A 1051 -18.06 12.85 -2.45
CA PRO A 1051 -17.37 14.13 -2.36
C PRO A 1051 -17.40 14.85 -3.73
N PRO A 1052 -17.57 16.17 -3.76
CA PRO A 1052 -17.54 16.91 -5.02
C PRO A 1052 -16.13 16.96 -5.58
N MET A 1053 -16.04 17.04 -6.90
CA MET A 1053 -14.79 17.29 -7.60
C MET A 1053 -14.31 18.71 -7.31
N SER A 1054 -13.19 18.82 -6.61
CA SER A 1054 -12.55 20.10 -6.33
C SER A 1054 -11.03 19.94 -6.31
N PRO A 1055 -10.26 20.99 -6.68
CA PRO A 1055 -8.82 20.97 -6.54
C PRO A 1055 -8.41 20.73 -5.08
N SER A 1056 -7.97 19.53 -4.76
CA SER A 1056 -7.57 19.14 -3.42
C SER A 1056 -6.36 18.22 -3.43
N ALA A 1057 -5.69 18.10 -2.29
CA ALA A 1057 -4.65 17.09 -2.12
C ALA A 1057 -5.29 15.71 -2.18
N GLU A 1058 -4.66 14.76 -2.85
CA GLU A 1058 -5.18 13.41 -2.91
C GLU A 1058 -5.33 12.81 -1.51
N VAL A 1059 -6.54 12.31 -1.25
CA VAL A 1059 -6.86 11.57 -0.03
C VAL A 1059 -6.51 10.10 -0.28
N PRO A 1060 -5.43 9.58 0.33
CA PRO A 1060 -4.98 8.23 0.06
C PRO A 1060 -5.92 7.18 0.64
N LEU A 1061 -5.99 6.04 -0.04
CA LEU A 1061 -6.56 4.82 0.52
C LEU A 1061 -5.60 4.33 1.62
N GLY A 1062 -6.08 4.05 2.83
CA GLY A 1062 -5.17 3.71 3.92
C GLY A 1062 -5.76 3.64 5.32
N TRP A 1063 -4.92 3.75 6.36
CA TRP A 1063 -5.32 3.85 7.77
C TRP A 1063 -4.79 5.11 8.46
N THR A 1064 -4.24 6.07 7.71
CA THR A 1064 -3.87 7.39 8.20
C THR A 1064 -4.21 8.48 7.19
N LEU A 1065 -4.70 9.63 7.66
CA LEU A 1065 -4.95 10.83 6.86
C LEU A 1065 -4.41 12.09 7.53
N SER A 1066 -4.12 13.14 6.76
CA SER A 1066 -3.81 14.46 7.34
C SER A 1066 -5.08 15.14 7.89
N THR A 1067 -4.93 16.10 8.79
CA THR A 1067 -6.09 16.87 9.30
C THR A 1067 -6.79 17.62 8.18
N ALA A 1068 -6.02 18.19 7.24
CA ALA A 1068 -6.57 18.86 6.06
C ALA A 1068 -7.39 17.91 5.17
N SER A 1069 -6.94 16.66 4.98
CA SER A 1069 -7.69 15.65 4.22
C SER A 1069 -9.02 15.31 4.90
N ILE A 1070 -9.03 15.21 6.24
CA ILE A 1070 -10.23 14.93 7.03
C ILE A 1070 -11.21 16.10 6.97
N ASP A 1071 -10.73 17.33 7.22
CA ASP A 1071 -11.55 18.54 7.17
C ASP A 1071 -12.18 18.74 5.78
N HIS A 1072 -11.46 18.35 4.71
CA HIS A 1072 -11.98 18.37 3.35
C HIS A 1072 -13.15 17.41 3.16
N LEU A 1073 -13.04 16.15 3.62
CA LEU A 1073 -14.12 15.17 3.55
C LEU A 1073 -15.32 15.59 4.38
N GLU A 1074 -15.12 16.05 5.62
CA GLU A 1074 -16.19 16.50 6.50
C GLU A 1074 -16.95 17.71 5.93
N LYS A 1075 -16.23 18.63 5.28
CA LYS A 1075 -16.85 19.76 4.57
C LYS A 1075 -17.63 19.28 3.35
N ALA A 1076 -17.11 18.28 2.64
CA ALA A 1076 -17.69 17.74 1.42
C ALA A 1076 -19.02 16.99 1.63
N VAL A 1077 -19.26 16.41 2.81
CA VAL A 1077 -20.53 15.72 3.10
C VAL A 1077 -21.70 16.69 2.95
N GLY A 1078 -21.77 17.73 3.80
CA GLY A 1078 -22.97 18.57 3.94
C GLY A 1078 -24.19 17.73 4.41
N VAL A 1079 -25.15 18.16 5.21
CA VAL A 1079 -25.71 19.46 5.54
C VAL A 1079 -26.06 19.42 7.03
N ARG A 1080 -25.42 20.28 7.83
CA ARG A 1080 -25.63 20.44 9.28
C ARG A 1080 -26.88 21.29 9.52
N ASP A 1081 -28.00 20.59 9.55
CA ASP A 1081 -29.40 20.98 9.50
C ASP A 1081 -29.86 22.21 10.36
N PRO A 1082 -30.52 23.25 9.80
CA PRO A 1082 -31.45 24.11 10.58
C PRO A 1082 -32.96 23.98 10.19
N ALA A 1083 -33.44 22.77 9.89
CA ALA A 1083 -34.59 22.35 9.07
C ALA A 1083 -34.36 22.31 7.55
N CYS A 1084 -33.11 22.04 7.16
CA CYS A 1084 -32.54 21.62 5.86
C CYS A 1084 -32.66 22.63 4.73
N VAL A 1085 -32.33 23.89 5.04
CA VAL A 1085 -31.87 24.97 4.15
C VAL A 1085 -32.57 25.09 2.77
N GLY A 1086 -33.62 25.91 2.70
CA GLY A 1086 -34.07 26.65 1.48
C GLY A 1086 -34.48 28.09 1.87
N LYS A 1087 -34.40 29.17 1.08
CA LYS A 1087 -33.98 29.46 -0.30
C LYS A 1087 -32.87 30.55 -0.26
N GLY A 1088 -31.82 30.41 -1.09
CA GLY A 1088 -31.03 31.56 -1.55
C GLY A 1088 -29.54 31.64 -1.22
N ASN A 1089 -28.85 30.55 -0.84
CA ASN A 1089 -27.39 30.56 -0.76
C ASN A 1089 -26.77 29.71 -1.88
N THR A 1090 -26.84 30.21 -3.12
CA THR A 1090 -26.21 29.62 -4.32
C THR A 1090 -24.69 29.87 -4.39
N SER A 1091 -24.07 30.44 -3.37
CA SER A 1091 -22.64 30.79 -3.39
C SER A 1091 -21.69 29.67 -2.95
N GLY A 1092 -22.18 28.44 -2.71
CA GLY A 1092 -21.37 27.30 -2.21
C GLY A 1092 -21.68 25.95 -2.84
N GLN A 1093 -22.42 25.91 -3.95
CA GLN A 1093 -22.98 24.69 -4.54
C GLN A 1093 -21.92 23.68 -5.07
N GLY A 1094 -20.65 24.09 -5.20
CA GLY A 1094 -19.55 23.23 -5.65
C GLY A 1094 -18.70 22.57 -4.56
N ASP A 1095 -18.97 22.85 -3.27
CA ASP A 1095 -18.13 22.41 -2.14
C ASP A 1095 -18.73 21.25 -1.32
N VAL A 1096 -19.95 20.80 -1.66
CA VAL A 1096 -20.74 19.79 -0.92
C VAL A 1096 -21.37 18.77 -1.88
N SER A 1097 -21.65 17.57 -1.39
CA SER A 1097 -22.19 16.46 -2.18
C SER A 1097 -23.60 16.72 -2.71
N VAL A 1098 -23.81 16.51 -4.00
CA VAL A 1098 -25.13 16.67 -4.66
C VAL A 1098 -26.09 15.58 -4.17
N GLY A 1099 -25.60 14.35 -4.04
CA GLY A 1099 -26.39 13.24 -3.51
C GLY A 1099 -26.90 13.46 -2.10
N MET A 1100 -26.06 14.01 -1.20
CA MET A 1100 -26.47 14.33 0.17
C MET A 1100 -27.52 15.45 0.22
N GLN A 1101 -27.42 16.44 -0.67
CA GLN A 1101 -28.46 17.47 -0.79
C GLN A 1101 -29.79 16.92 -1.28
N ALA A 1102 -29.77 16.03 -2.28
CA ALA A 1102 -30.98 15.37 -2.77
C ALA A 1102 -31.64 14.53 -1.67
N LEU A 1103 -30.83 13.82 -0.87
CA LEU A 1103 -31.33 13.08 0.29
C LEU A 1103 -31.91 13.99 1.37
N ALA A 1104 -31.30 15.14 1.65
CA ALA A 1104 -31.82 16.13 2.60
C ALA A 1104 -33.18 16.68 2.14
N GLN A 1105 -33.36 16.96 0.84
CA GLN A 1105 -34.67 17.32 0.28
C GLN A 1105 -35.71 16.21 0.50
N LEU A 1106 -35.31 14.95 0.39
CA LEU A 1106 -36.20 13.83 0.67
C LEU A 1106 -36.52 13.68 2.15
N LEU A 1107 -35.61 13.91 3.09
CA LEU A 1107 -35.85 13.59 4.51
C LEU A 1107 -36.35 14.78 5.34
N CYS A 1108 -36.07 16.02 4.94
CA CYS A 1108 -36.28 17.16 5.82
C CYS A 1108 -37.50 18.05 5.53
N THR A 1109 -38.27 17.84 4.46
CA THR A 1109 -39.43 18.70 4.18
C THR A 1109 -40.48 18.58 5.29
N SER A 1110 -40.79 19.71 5.92
CA SER A 1110 -41.85 19.85 6.94
C SER A 1110 -43.20 19.36 6.40
N PRO A 1111 -44.03 18.68 7.20
CA PRO A 1111 -45.45 18.65 6.94
C PRO A 1111 -45.94 20.10 7.04
N ASN A 1112 -46.40 20.69 5.93
CA ASN A 1112 -47.26 21.87 6.00
C ASN A 1112 -48.69 21.41 6.21
#